data_AF-A0A914E6Z1-F1
#
_entry.id   AF-A0A914E6Z1-F1
#
_cell.length_a   1.000
_cell.length_b   1.000
_cell.length_c   1.000
_cell.angle_alpha   90.00
_cell.angle_beta   90.00
_cell.angle_gamma   90.00
#
_symmetry.space_group_name_H-M   'P 1'
#
loop_
_entity.id
_entity.type
_entity.pdbx_description
1 polymer ?
#
loop_
_entity_poly.entity_id
_entity_poly.type
_entity_poly.pdbx_seq_one_letter_code
_entity_poly.pdbx_strand_id
1 'polypeptide(L)'
;MEQKTSSAIDPALVPSRVSIEVVSSGSAQLAPCLLVKTPLKIYLFNVPEGTTRYIKSFHVREVMVNDIFFTRALWSNFGGLIGFLLNRGPTNITRLHGPPNLKLFVEKIRSDVTGEIDFFHDDSSENKAENLDAADVVGSKTAISELDEFSYKRQRFEDPAMRISYIPVFEMSIRMDNDGKNSNKETNSGTLVDVAFLLQLKPSAKKMNAAKIMELNIPKGPLLGKLKAGQPITLPDGRSVHPDDVLEFDHSLDEKPNLLVVECSSLKKLPSLISSTILEPFVNGTEQLNYAVHFTPNCVLESDEYRRWMRSFGESCTHLILNGTGPMLPLIDSMYTNRHIQHSLCAEIFPELYPKDIDDQRVVLPQLDKNVLIGVPFSRMPLRDKKVKNTQADEEEISLNIGAQKREIEEKILTNEVKNKIHEFTKFTQETEQFVDDYPKITFLGTASAVPSKYRTVSSYVLETNENCALMIDCGEGSYGQLLTLYGHEMLPQFLTKLRAIFITHAHLDHTLGTTTVILKRQEAFLKLSIPYRPVIIVCSKLVRTHLNLYSKSFQNLDDLVSFVDCSTVSLPSNANTDEKMDDSRSYVEVTRRFDTNLFSPNEWNLKSVTAVQVIHSEINACGFVFDDFVKGRRIVFSGDTISCNLLVEQGKNADVLIHEATFEDGLEVTANKAYELKSCLG
;
A
#
# COMPACT_ATOMS: atom_id res chain seq x y z
N MET A 1 2.94 -36.00 -6.10
CA MET A 1 1.88 -36.50 -5.20
C MET A 1 0.55 -36.32 -5.89
N GLU A 2 -0.12 -37.44 -6.15
CA GLU A 2 -1.38 -37.52 -6.89
C GLU A 2 -2.46 -36.61 -6.30
N GLN A 3 -3.19 -35.94 -7.20
CA GLN A 3 -4.38 -35.15 -6.90
C GLN A 3 -5.39 -36.02 -6.14
N LYS A 4 -5.61 -35.70 -4.87
CA LYS A 4 -6.82 -36.14 -4.16
C LYS A 4 -8.03 -35.54 -4.88
N THR A 5 -8.73 -36.43 -5.55
CA THR A 5 -10.11 -36.36 -6.05
C THR A 5 -11.00 -35.37 -5.31
N SER A 6 -11.52 -34.39 -6.05
CA SER A 6 -12.90 -33.88 -6.00
C SER A 6 -13.60 -34.03 -4.64
N SER A 7 -13.29 -33.14 -3.68
CA SER A 7 -14.24 -32.84 -2.61
C SER A 7 -15.46 -32.18 -3.27
N ALA A 8 -16.63 -32.80 -3.17
CA ALA A 8 -17.89 -32.20 -3.59
C ALA A 8 -17.98 -30.77 -3.04
N ILE A 9 -18.07 -29.79 -3.93
CA ILE A 9 -18.18 -28.37 -3.57
C ILE A 9 -19.47 -28.23 -2.76
N ASP A 10 -19.37 -27.82 -1.50
CA ASP A 10 -20.55 -27.54 -0.68
C ASP A 10 -21.38 -26.43 -1.38
N PRO A 11 -22.60 -26.74 -1.84
CA PRO A 11 -23.43 -25.77 -2.54
C PRO A 11 -23.81 -24.57 -1.65
N ALA A 12 -23.63 -24.64 -0.32
CA ALA A 12 -23.85 -23.51 0.58
C ALA A 12 -22.79 -22.39 0.47
N LEU A 13 -21.68 -22.61 -0.25
CA LEU A 13 -20.53 -21.68 -0.31
C LEU A 13 -20.49 -20.78 -1.57
N VAL A 14 -21.46 -20.88 -2.50
CA VAL A 14 -21.47 -20.04 -3.69
C VAL A 14 -22.08 -18.66 -3.37
N PRO A 15 -21.38 -17.54 -3.62
CA PRO A 15 -21.84 -16.23 -3.21
C PRO A 15 -23.01 -15.75 -4.05
N SER A 16 -24.06 -15.32 -3.34
CA SER A 16 -25.27 -14.75 -3.97
C SER A 16 -25.16 -13.29 -4.36
N ARG A 17 -24.11 -12.60 -3.89
CA ARG A 17 -23.75 -11.23 -4.29
C ARG A 17 -22.26 -11.20 -4.56
N VAL A 18 -21.86 -10.56 -5.65
CA VAL A 18 -20.44 -10.30 -5.95
C VAL A 18 -20.36 -8.88 -6.50
N SER A 19 -19.47 -8.06 -5.94
CA SER A 19 -19.25 -6.68 -6.38
C SER A 19 -17.79 -6.38 -6.61
N ILE A 20 -17.54 -5.54 -7.60
CA ILE A 20 -16.27 -4.86 -7.85
C ILE A 20 -16.32 -3.56 -7.07
N GLU A 21 -15.30 -3.27 -6.26
CA GLU A 21 -15.20 -2.04 -5.47
C GLU A 21 -13.84 -1.38 -5.72
N VAL A 22 -13.86 -0.12 -6.12
CA VAL A 22 -12.65 0.66 -6.39
C VAL A 22 -12.12 1.23 -5.08
N VAL A 23 -10.95 0.75 -4.64
CA VAL A 23 -10.27 1.32 -3.46
C VAL A 23 -9.57 2.60 -3.85
N SER A 24 -8.81 2.56 -4.93
CA SER A 24 -8.17 3.74 -5.51
C SER A 24 -8.08 3.62 -7.03
N SER A 25 -8.25 4.75 -7.69
CA SER A 25 -8.03 4.93 -9.12
C SER A 25 -6.58 5.27 -9.47
N GLY A 26 -5.73 5.56 -8.48
CA GLY A 26 -4.35 5.99 -8.68
C GLY A 26 -4.14 7.50 -8.83
N SER A 27 -5.19 8.31 -8.73
CA SER A 27 -5.12 9.77 -8.92
C SER A 27 -4.80 10.57 -7.64
N ALA A 28 -4.78 9.91 -6.48
CA ALA A 28 -4.57 10.52 -5.18
C ALA A 28 -3.44 9.81 -4.40
N GLN A 29 -3.57 9.66 -3.08
CA GLN A 29 -2.48 9.17 -2.21
C GLN A 29 -2.11 7.70 -2.43
N LEU A 30 -3.02 6.90 -3.00
CA LEU A 30 -2.84 5.47 -3.19
C LEU A 30 -2.78 5.16 -4.68
N ALA A 31 -1.82 4.33 -5.11
CA ALA A 31 -1.82 3.80 -6.48
C ALA A 31 -3.09 2.95 -6.74
N PRO A 32 -3.36 2.56 -8.00
CA PRO A 32 -4.57 1.81 -8.32
C PRO A 32 -4.74 0.52 -7.52
N CYS A 33 -5.93 0.33 -6.94
CA CYS A 33 -6.25 -0.78 -6.05
C CYS A 33 -7.73 -1.15 -6.16
N LEU A 34 -8.03 -2.44 -6.26
CA LEU A 34 -9.37 -2.94 -6.52
C LEU A 34 -9.73 -4.10 -5.58
N LEU A 35 -10.98 -4.13 -5.13
CA LEU A 35 -11.55 -5.25 -4.40
C LEU A 35 -12.59 -5.97 -5.26
N VAL A 36 -12.58 -7.30 -5.21
CA VAL A 36 -13.74 -8.11 -5.56
C VAL A 36 -14.29 -8.69 -4.26
N LYS A 37 -15.49 -8.27 -3.88
CA LYS A 37 -16.11 -8.68 -2.61
C LYS A 37 -17.22 -9.69 -2.83
N THR A 38 -17.22 -10.70 -1.97
CA THR A 38 -18.32 -11.64 -1.80
C THR A 38 -18.71 -11.67 -0.31
N PRO A 39 -19.90 -12.18 0.06
CA PRO A 39 -20.29 -12.33 1.46
C PRO A 39 -19.33 -13.17 2.31
N LEU A 40 -18.51 -14.02 1.67
CA LEU A 40 -17.67 -15.00 2.34
C LEU A 40 -16.17 -14.69 2.26
N LYS A 41 -15.76 -13.90 1.26
CA LYS A 41 -14.37 -13.74 0.87
C LYS A 41 -14.14 -12.45 0.11
N ILE A 42 -12.96 -11.88 0.30
CA ILE A 42 -12.47 -10.68 -0.37
C ILE A 42 -11.22 -11.07 -1.19
N TYR A 43 -11.20 -10.67 -2.46
CA TYR A 43 -10.04 -10.76 -3.34
C TYR A 43 -9.51 -9.34 -3.55
N LEU A 44 -8.24 -9.13 -3.23
CA LEU A 44 -7.60 -7.82 -3.31
C LEU A 44 -6.64 -7.79 -4.51
N PHE A 45 -6.79 -6.81 -5.39
CA PHE A 45 -5.92 -6.62 -6.55
C PHE A 45 -5.02 -5.41 -6.33
N ASN A 46 -3.72 -5.69 -6.31
CA ASN A 46 -2.63 -4.82 -5.87
C ASN A 46 -2.76 -4.37 -4.40
N VAL A 47 -1.61 -4.10 -3.78
CA VAL A 47 -1.46 -3.57 -2.42
C VAL A 47 -0.43 -2.45 -2.47
N PRO A 48 -0.78 -1.28 -3.06
CA PRO A 48 0.08 -0.11 -3.05
C PRO A 48 0.45 0.36 -1.65
N GLU A 49 1.56 1.08 -1.55
CA GLU A 49 1.96 1.76 -0.31
C GLU A 49 0.83 2.66 0.20
N GLY A 50 0.48 2.57 1.49
CA GLY A 50 -0.62 3.28 2.12
C GLY A 50 -1.88 2.42 2.31
N THR A 51 -1.97 1.24 1.67
CA THR A 51 -3.19 0.41 1.69
C THR A 51 -3.66 0.11 3.12
N THR A 52 -2.73 -0.17 4.04
CA THR A 52 -3.00 -0.43 5.47
C THR A 52 -3.85 0.67 6.11
N ARG A 53 -3.62 1.93 5.73
CA ARG A 53 -4.36 3.09 6.26
C ARG A 53 -5.74 3.21 5.63
N TYR A 54 -5.82 3.07 4.30
CA TYR A 54 -7.01 3.43 3.53
C TYR A 54 -8.04 2.30 3.42
N ILE A 55 -7.60 1.03 3.49
CA ILE A 55 -8.48 -0.14 3.28
C ILE A 55 -9.59 -0.24 4.34
N LYS A 56 -9.35 0.33 5.52
CA LYS A 56 -10.31 0.39 6.64
C LYS A 56 -11.53 1.24 6.32
N SER A 57 -11.41 2.29 5.49
CA SER A 57 -12.53 3.10 5.00
C SER A 57 -13.54 2.28 4.17
N PHE A 58 -13.11 1.12 3.65
CA PHE A 58 -13.93 0.21 2.86
C PHE A 58 -14.53 -0.91 3.71
N HIS A 59 -14.50 -0.78 5.04
CA HIS A 59 -14.94 -1.81 6.00
C HIS A 59 -14.22 -3.15 5.80
N VAL A 60 -12.97 -3.09 5.32
CA VAL A 60 -12.10 -4.24 5.13
C VAL A 60 -11.02 -4.24 6.20
N ARG A 61 -10.84 -5.40 6.82
CA ARG A 61 -9.75 -5.70 7.74
C ARG A 61 -8.82 -6.68 7.03
N GLU A 62 -7.54 -6.55 7.30
CA GLU A 62 -6.45 -7.30 6.68
C GLU A 62 -6.65 -8.82 6.84
N VAL A 63 -7.15 -9.26 8.00
CA VAL A 63 -7.50 -10.66 8.31
C VAL A 63 -8.53 -11.28 7.36
N MET A 64 -9.35 -10.48 6.68
CA MET A 64 -10.41 -10.97 5.79
C MET A 64 -9.91 -11.31 4.38
N VAL A 65 -8.67 -10.98 4.03
CA VAL A 65 -8.17 -11.01 2.65
C VAL A 65 -7.15 -12.14 2.46
N ASN A 66 -7.57 -13.37 2.19
CA ASN A 66 -6.61 -14.49 2.05
C ASN A 66 -5.89 -14.54 0.69
N ASP A 67 -6.42 -13.89 -0.34
CA ASP A 67 -5.93 -14.03 -1.71
C ASP A 67 -5.72 -12.63 -2.31
N ILE A 68 -4.46 -12.33 -2.62
CA ILE A 68 -3.99 -11.02 -3.10
C ILE A 68 -3.38 -11.20 -4.49
N PHE A 69 -3.84 -10.45 -5.47
CA PHE A 69 -3.48 -10.58 -6.89
C PHE A 69 -2.69 -9.36 -7.35
N PHE A 70 -1.45 -9.58 -7.77
CA PHE A 70 -0.57 -8.54 -8.28
C PHE A 70 -0.52 -8.58 -9.79
N THR A 71 -0.80 -7.46 -10.44
CA THR A 71 -0.71 -7.36 -11.90
C THR A 71 0.72 -7.19 -12.38
N ARG A 72 1.63 -6.65 -11.54
CA ARG A 72 3.05 -6.46 -11.85
C ARG A 72 3.94 -6.53 -10.62
N ALA A 73 5.21 -6.86 -10.84
CA ALA A 73 6.24 -6.91 -9.80
C ALA A 73 6.90 -5.53 -9.61
N LEU A 74 6.08 -4.50 -9.34
CA LEU A 74 6.53 -3.13 -9.11
C LEU A 74 6.12 -2.64 -7.73
N TRP A 75 6.92 -1.75 -7.13
CA TRP A 75 6.59 -1.17 -5.83
C TRP A 75 5.22 -0.49 -5.79
N SER A 76 4.79 0.14 -6.89
CA SER A 76 3.44 0.71 -7.02
C SER A 76 2.31 -0.31 -6.82
N ASN A 77 2.59 -1.60 -7.05
CA ASN A 77 1.61 -2.68 -6.97
C ASN A 77 1.68 -3.43 -5.65
N PHE A 78 2.83 -3.49 -4.96
CA PHE A 78 2.98 -4.29 -3.74
C PHE A 78 3.63 -3.56 -2.54
N GLY A 79 3.98 -2.28 -2.66
CA GLY A 79 4.73 -1.55 -1.62
C GLY A 79 4.04 -1.49 -0.25
N GLY A 80 2.72 -1.67 -0.19
CA GLY A 80 1.96 -1.76 1.06
C GLY A 80 1.85 -3.18 1.63
N LEU A 81 2.35 -4.20 0.94
CA LEU A 81 2.18 -5.61 1.32
C LEU A 81 2.80 -5.93 2.68
N ILE A 82 4.00 -5.40 2.97
CA ILE A 82 4.70 -5.67 4.23
C ILE A 82 3.89 -5.10 5.41
N GLY A 83 3.49 -3.83 5.34
CA GLY A 83 2.64 -3.19 6.34
C GLY A 83 1.28 -3.88 6.49
N PHE A 84 0.67 -4.30 5.38
CA PHE A 84 -0.59 -5.04 5.37
C PHE A 84 -0.50 -6.37 6.11
N LEU A 85 0.59 -7.13 5.91
CA LEU A 85 0.79 -8.44 6.54
C LEU A 85 1.11 -8.33 8.04
N LEU A 86 1.84 -7.29 8.46
CA LEU A 86 2.16 -7.07 9.88
C LEU A 86 0.90 -6.74 10.71
N ASN A 87 -0.03 -5.98 10.14
CA ASN A 87 -1.28 -5.61 10.82
C ASN A 87 -2.35 -6.73 10.85
N ARG A 88 -2.09 -7.84 10.16
CA ARG A 88 -3.06 -8.93 10.02
C ARG A 88 -3.11 -9.89 11.22
N GLY A 89 -1.98 -10.07 11.91
CA GLY A 89 -1.81 -11.09 12.96
C GLY A 89 -1.76 -12.54 12.44
N PRO A 90 -1.62 -13.54 13.35
CA PRO A 90 -1.49 -14.96 13.02
C PRO A 90 -2.83 -15.53 12.52
N THR A 91 -2.99 -15.59 11.21
CA THR A 91 -4.24 -15.99 10.55
C THR A 91 -3.95 -17.02 9.46
N ASN A 92 -4.99 -17.49 8.78
CA ASN A 92 -4.87 -18.41 7.65
C ASN A 92 -3.81 -17.95 6.61
N ILE A 93 -3.25 -18.92 5.89
CA ILE A 93 -2.27 -18.72 4.81
C ILE A 93 -2.74 -17.61 3.87
N THR A 94 -1.87 -16.62 3.66
CA THR A 94 -2.08 -15.58 2.64
C THR A 94 -1.42 -16.01 1.34
N ARG A 95 -2.21 -16.04 0.26
CA ARG A 95 -1.75 -16.42 -1.07
C ARG A 95 -1.46 -15.18 -1.89
N LEU A 96 -0.23 -15.10 -2.39
CA LEU A 96 0.25 -14.05 -3.28
C LEU A 96 0.18 -14.56 -4.71
N HIS A 97 -0.73 -14.01 -5.50
CA HIS A 97 -0.98 -14.42 -6.88
C HIS A 97 -0.34 -13.42 -7.85
N GLY A 98 0.29 -13.91 -8.93
CA GLY A 98 0.80 -13.05 -10.00
C GLY A 98 2.30 -13.27 -10.31
N PRO A 99 3.14 -12.22 -10.30
CA PRO A 99 4.58 -12.37 -10.52
C PRO A 99 5.29 -13.17 -9.41
N PRO A 100 6.42 -13.81 -9.72
CA PRO A 100 7.22 -14.55 -8.74
C PRO A 100 8.05 -13.61 -7.83
N ASN A 101 8.71 -14.19 -6.82
CA ASN A 101 9.70 -13.57 -5.91
C ASN A 101 9.14 -12.62 -4.84
N LEU A 102 7.82 -12.41 -4.79
CA LEU A 102 7.19 -11.58 -3.76
C LEU A 102 7.30 -12.23 -2.38
N LYS A 103 7.09 -13.55 -2.31
CA LYS A 103 7.17 -14.29 -1.05
C LYS A 103 8.57 -14.17 -0.43
N LEU A 104 9.61 -14.52 -1.20
CA LEU A 104 10.99 -14.50 -0.73
C LEU A 104 11.41 -13.10 -0.26
N PHE A 105 11.03 -12.07 -1.02
CA PHE A 105 11.30 -10.67 -0.66
C PHE A 105 10.67 -10.29 0.69
N VAL A 106 9.39 -10.58 0.86
CA VAL A 106 8.64 -10.25 2.07
C VAL A 106 9.15 -11.04 3.28
N GLU A 107 9.40 -12.34 3.12
CA GLU A 107 9.91 -13.19 4.20
C GLU A 107 11.28 -12.73 4.67
N LYS A 108 12.16 -12.31 3.76
CA LYS A 108 13.48 -11.80 4.13
C LYS A 108 13.38 -10.51 4.96
N ILE A 109 12.57 -9.55 4.54
CA ILE A 109 12.38 -8.31 5.32
C ILE A 109 11.71 -8.61 6.67
N ARG A 110 10.73 -9.51 6.71
CA ARG A 110 10.06 -9.89 7.98
C ARG A 110 11.06 -10.51 8.95
N SER A 111 11.84 -11.50 8.53
CA SER A 111 12.87 -12.15 9.36
C SER A 111 13.89 -11.14 9.91
N ASP A 112 14.37 -10.23 9.06
CA ASP A 112 15.33 -9.19 9.44
C ASP A 112 14.74 -8.21 10.50
N VAL A 113 13.43 -7.98 10.50
CA VAL A 113 12.74 -7.07 11.43
C VAL A 113 12.23 -7.77 12.70
N THR A 114 11.88 -9.06 12.63
CA THR A 114 11.38 -9.83 13.78
C THR A 114 12.46 -10.55 14.57
N GLY A 115 13.71 -10.57 14.09
CA GLY A 115 14.83 -11.28 14.74
C GLY A 115 14.71 -12.80 14.68
N GLU A 116 13.86 -13.35 13.80
CA GLU A 116 13.78 -14.80 13.61
C GLU A 116 14.94 -15.29 12.72
N ILE A 117 15.88 -15.93 13.41
CA ILE A 117 17.05 -16.76 13.03
C ILE A 117 17.21 -17.08 11.52
N ASP A 118 18.45 -16.84 11.06
CA ASP A 118 19.05 -17.33 9.80
C ASP A 118 18.72 -18.82 9.55
N PHE A 119 17.90 -19.09 8.54
CA PHE A 119 17.83 -20.41 7.91
C PHE A 119 19.01 -20.61 6.95
N PHE A 120 20.22 -20.67 7.52
CA PHE A 120 21.31 -21.43 6.94
C PHE A 120 21.79 -22.41 8.01
N HIS A 121 21.37 -23.66 7.86
CA HIS A 121 21.83 -24.82 8.63
C HIS A 121 23.35 -24.81 8.80
N ASP A 122 23.82 -24.82 10.05
CA ASP A 122 24.92 -25.68 10.46
C ASP A 122 24.34 -26.73 11.41
N ASP A 123 24.45 -27.99 11.01
CA ASP A 123 23.91 -29.14 11.72
C ASP A 123 24.71 -29.40 13.00
N SER A 124 24.23 -28.93 14.15
CA SER A 124 24.34 -29.69 15.40
C SER A 124 23.59 -29.03 16.55
N SER A 125 22.62 -29.78 17.08
CA SER A 125 22.31 -29.97 18.50
C SER A 125 20.80 -29.88 18.80
N GLU A 126 20.31 -31.01 19.30
CA GLU A 126 18.98 -31.22 19.82
C GLU A 126 18.78 -30.55 21.19
N ASN A 127 17.50 -30.29 21.52
CA ASN A 127 16.94 -29.95 22.84
C ASN A 127 16.99 -28.45 23.21
N LYS A 128 15.95 -27.80 23.76
CA LYS A 128 14.78 -28.25 24.51
C LYS A 128 13.76 -27.10 24.51
N ALA A 129 12.49 -27.42 24.31
CA ALA A 129 11.38 -26.52 24.58
C ALA A 129 10.93 -26.73 26.03
N GLU A 130 10.69 -25.65 26.78
CA GLU A 130 9.81 -25.69 27.95
C GLU A 130 9.18 -24.32 28.23
N ASN A 131 7.86 -24.39 28.42
CA ASN A 131 6.80 -23.40 28.61
C ASN A 131 7.08 -22.14 29.45
N LEU A 132 6.56 -21.00 28.95
CA LEU A 132 6.14 -19.84 29.74
C LEU A 132 4.84 -19.26 29.13
N ASP A 133 3.86 -19.01 30.00
CA ASP A 133 2.49 -18.62 29.67
C ASP A 133 2.40 -17.31 28.88
N ALA A 134 1.79 -17.40 27.70
CA ALA A 134 1.59 -16.31 26.74
C ALA A 134 0.18 -15.72 26.87
N ALA A 135 0.02 -14.75 27.76
CA ALA A 135 -1.10 -13.83 27.74
C ALA A 135 -0.62 -12.48 28.28
N ASP A 136 -0.97 -11.40 27.59
CA ASP A 136 -0.83 -10.01 28.01
C ASP A 136 0.56 -9.36 27.91
N VAL A 137 1.15 -9.37 26.70
CA VAL A 137 2.18 -8.38 26.31
C VAL A 137 2.00 -7.98 24.84
N VAL A 138 1.78 -6.69 24.59
CA VAL A 138 1.95 -6.06 23.27
C VAL A 138 3.45 -6.04 22.98
N GLY A 139 3.88 -7.16 22.42
CA GLY A 139 5.23 -7.62 22.14
C GLY A 139 5.10 -9.08 21.74
N SER A 140 4.05 -9.38 20.97
CA SER A 140 3.73 -10.71 20.50
C SER A 140 4.91 -11.17 19.65
N LYS A 141 5.48 -12.33 19.99
CA LYS A 141 5.91 -13.31 18.99
C LYS A 141 4.73 -13.46 18.02
N THR A 142 4.67 -12.56 17.05
CA THR A 142 3.55 -12.47 16.13
C THR A 142 3.78 -13.63 15.22
N ALA A 143 3.09 -14.75 15.48
CA ALA A 143 3.11 -15.87 14.57
C ALA A 143 2.84 -15.30 13.16
N ILE A 144 3.89 -15.33 12.35
CA ILE A 144 3.97 -14.70 11.06
C ILE A 144 2.94 -15.41 10.20
N SER A 145 1.98 -14.67 9.63
CA SER A 145 1.06 -15.23 8.64
C SER A 145 1.85 -16.00 7.57
N GLU A 146 1.56 -17.29 7.44
CA GLU A 146 2.18 -18.14 6.43
C GLU A 146 1.88 -17.59 5.04
N LEU A 147 2.90 -17.54 4.18
CA LEU A 147 2.80 -17.06 2.81
C LEU A 147 2.91 -18.22 1.82
N ASP A 148 2.02 -18.25 0.84
CA ASP A 148 2.12 -19.12 -0.33
C ASP A 148 2.16 -18.28 -1.60
N GLU A 149 2.96 -18.71 -2.59
CA GLU A 149 3.15 -17.98 -3.85
C GLU A 149 2.54 -18.76 -5.02
N PHE A 150 1.56 -18.12 -5.65
CA PHE A 150 0.81 -18.62 -6.79
C PHE A 150 1.22 -17.79 -8.00
N SER A 151 2.42 -18.07 -8.51
CA SER A 151 2.88 -17.37 -9.71
C SER A 151 2.00 -17.70 -10.93
N TYR A 152 2.01 -16.81 -11.93
CA TYR A 152 1.29 -16.98 -13.20
C TYR A 152 1.61 -18.31 -13.92
N LYS A 153 2.72 -18.98 -13.57
CA LYS A 153 3.08 -20.31 -14.06
C LYS A 153 2.07 -21.41 -13.68
N ARG A 154 1.27 -21.20 -12.62
CA ARG A 154 0.20 -22.14 -12.22
C ARG A 154 -1.00 -22.16 -13.19
N GLN A 155 -1.09 -21.21 -14.13
CA GLN A 155 -2.15 -21.03 -15.12
C GLN A 155 -3.55 -20.70 -14.58
N ARG A 156 -3.99 -21.30 -13.47
CA ARG A 156 -5.31 -21.05 -12.85
C ARG A 156 -5.36 -21.30 -11.35
N PHE A 157 -6.33 -20.67 -10.72
CA PHE A 157 -6.75 -20.85 -9.33
C PHE A 157 -8.27 -20.97 -9.31
N GLU A 158 -8.80 -21.79 -8.42
CA GLU A 158 -10.23 -22.02 -8.34
C GLU A 158 -10.63 -22.24 -6.89
N ASP A 159 -11.75 -21.63 -6.51
CA ASP A 159 -12.36 -21.80 -5.20
C ASP A 159 -13.90 -21.94 -5.35
N PRO A 160 -14.69 -22.04 -4.26
CA PRO A 160 -16.13 -22.21 -4.38
C PRO A 160 -16.87 -21.07 -5.10
N ALA A 161 -16.31 -19.86 -5.14
CA ALA A 161 -16.96 -18.70 -5.74
C ALA A 161 -16.65 -18.55 -7.23
N MET A 162 -15.39 -18.74 -7.63
CA MET A 162 -14.94 -18.43 -8.98
C MET A 162 -13.73 -19.24 -9.43
N ARG A 163 -13.55 -19.28 -10.75
CA ARG A 163 -12.32 -19.69 -11.43
C ARG A 163 -11.55 -18.44 -11.86
N ILE A 164 -10.26 -18.39 -11.58
CA ILE A 164 -9.37 -17.29 -11.93
C ILE A 164 -8.24 -17.83 -12.81
N SER A 165 -8.20 -17.40 -14.07
CA SER A 165 -7.17 -17.76 -15.04
C SER A 165 -6.11 -16.66 -15.13
N TYR A 166 -4.84 -17.05 -15.26
CA TYR A 166 -3.68 -16.17 -15.24
C TYR A 166 -3.20 -16.05 -16.67
N ILE A 167 -3.13 -14.83 -17.18
CA ILE A 167 -2.73 -14.53 -18.54
C ILE A 167 -1.43 -13.74 -18.46
N PRO A 168 -0.26 -14.36 -18.72
CA PRO A 168 1.00 -13.64 -18.75
C PRO A 168 1.02 -12.67 -19.95
N VAL A 169 1.46 -11.44 -19.70
CA VAL A 169 1.52 -10.34 -20.66
C VAL A 169 2.97 -9.93 -20.84
N PHE A 170 3.55 -10.31 -21.99
CA PHE A 170 4.97 -10.21 -22.28
C PHE A 170 5.19 -9.60 -23.66
N GLU A 171 6.39 -9.05 -23.89
CA GLU A 171 6.74 -8.50 -25.20
C GLU A 171 6.85 -9.63 -26.24
N MET A 172 6.26 -9.43 -27.41
CA MET A 172 6.44 -10.32 -28.56
C MET A 172 7.24 -9.64 -29.65
N SER A 173 8.29 -10.29 -30.15
CA SER A 173 8.97 -9.86 -31.37
C SER A 173 8.38 -10.54 -32.60
N ILE A 174 8.25 -9.77 -33.68
CA ILE A 174 8.03 -10.32 -35.02
C ILE A 174 9.41 -10.67 -35.58
N ARG A 175 9.70 -11.96 -35.77
CA ARG A 175 10.82 -12.39 -36.62
C ARG A 175 10.27 -12.75 -37.99
N MET A 176 10.84 -12.16 -39.05
CA MET A 176 10.62 -12.62 -40.41
C MET A 176 11.56 -13.80 -40.67
N ASP A 177 11.00 -15.00 -40.77
CA ASP A 177 11.74 -16.15 -41.28
C ASP A 177 11.91 -16.01 -42.81
N ASN A 178 13.00 -16.57 -43.37
CA ASN A 178 13.37 -16.45 -44.80
C ASN A 178 12.29 -16.93 -45.80
N ASP A 179 11.22 -17.58 -45.33
CA ASP A 179 10.08 -18.06 -46.12
C ASP A 179 8.83 -17.15 -46.06
N GLY A 180 8.93 -15.94 -45.50
CA GLY A 180 7.85 -14.94 -45.53
C GLY A 180 6.62 -15.26 -44.67
N LYS A 181 6.71 -16.24 -43.75
CA LYS A 181 5.67 -16.50 -42.74
C LYS A 181 6.01 -15.79 -41.43
N ASN A 182 5.09 -14.94 -40.96
CA ASN A 182 5.20 -14.30 -39.65
C ASN A 182 5.00 -15.36 -38.55
N SER A 183 6.02 -15.60 -37.72
CA SER A 183 5.88 -16.36 -36.48
C SER A 183 6.12 -15.43 -35.28
N ASN A 184 5.11 -15.30 -34.42
CA ASN A 184 5.25 -14.57 -33.15
C ASN A 184 5.91 -15.52 -32.13
N LYS A 185 7.10 -15.17 -31.63
CA LYS A 185 7.76 -15.89 -30.54
C LYS A 185 8.02 -14.95 -29.36
N GLU A 186 7.90 -15.51 -28.16
CA GLU A 186 8.25 -14.87 -26.89
C GLU A 186 9.71 -14.40 -26.93
N THR A 187 9.95 -13.13 -26.63
CA THR A 187 11.31 -12.62 -26.43
C THR A 187 11.72 -12.77 -24.98
N ASN A 188 12.78 -13.53 -24.75
CA ASN A 188 13.49 -13.61 -23.46
C ASN A 188 14.34 -12.34 -23.23
N SER A 189 13.77 -11.16 -23.45
CA SER A 189 14.34 -9.92 -22.92
C SER A 189 14.05 -9.91 -21.42
N GLY A 190 15.00 -9.53 -20.57
CA GLY A 190 14.81 -9.40 -19.10
C GLY A 190 13.75 -8.37 -18.66
N THR A 191 12.74 -8.11 -19.47
CA THR A 191 11.56 -7.27 -19.24
C THR A 191 10.60 -7.96 -18.27
N LEU A 192 10.17 -7.24 -17.24
CA LEU A 192 9.16 -7.69 -16.28
C LEU A 192 7.89 -8.15 -17.01
N VAL A 193 7.35 -9.32 -16.64
CA VAL A 193 6.08 -9.84 -17.15
C VAL A 193 4.93 -9.19 -16.38
N ASP A 194 3.92 -8.67 -17.09
CA ASP A 194 2.67 -8.25 -16.46
C ASP A 194 1.72 -9.46 -16.41
N VAL A 195 0.73 -9.44 -15.53
CA VAL A 195 -0.23 -10.53 -15.36
C VAL A 195 -1.63 -9.96 -15.42
N ALA A 196 -2.44 -10.48 -16.34
CA ALA A 196 -3.88 -10.26 -16.37
C ALA A 196 -4.61 -11.45 -15.75
N PHE A 197 -5.77 -11.18 -15.15
CA PHE A 197 -6.59 -12.16 -14.47
C PHE A 197 -8.00 -12.19 -15.06
N LEU A 198 -8.42 -13.34 -15.57
CA LEU A 198 -9.81 -13.57 -15.99
C LEU A 198 -10.56 -14.30 -14.87
N LEU A 199 -11.53 -13.63 -14.27
CA LEU A 199 -12.39 -14.14 -13.20
C LEU A 199 -13.72 -14.57 -13.81
N GLN A 200 -14.04 -15.85 -13.67
CA GLN A 200 -15.28 -16.46 -14.15
C GLN A 200 -16.07 -16.98 -12.94
N LEU A 201 -17.24 -16.41 -12.70
CA LEU A 201 -18.06 -16.82 -11.55
C LEU A 201 -18.65 -18.20 -11.79
N LYS A 202 -18.65 -19.03 -10.74
CA LYS A 202 -19.34 -20.31 -10.77
C LYS A 202 -20.86 -20.11 -10.74
N PRO A 203 -21.65 -21.00 -11.35
CA PRO A 203 -23.11 -20.94 -11.32
C PRO A 203 -23.63 -20.81 -9.88
N SER A 204 -24.72 -20.07 -9.70
CA SER A 204 -25.29 -19.85 -8.38
C SER A 204 -25.69 -21.17 -7.69
N ALA A 205 -25.64 -21.20 -6.35
CA ALA A 205 -26.11 -22.34 -5.59
C ALA A 205 -27.59 -22.63 -5.87
N LYS A 206 -27.96 -23.91 -5.97
CA LYS A 206 -29.37 -24.30 -6.01
C LYS A 206 -30.08 -23.81 -4.74
N LYS A 207 -31.22 -23.15 -4.90
CA LYS A 207 -32.07 -22.68 -3.80
C LYS A 207 -33.14 -23.71 -3.49
N MET A 208 -33.57 -23.69 -2.24
CA MET A 208 -34.73 -24.45 -1.79
C MET A 208 -36.01 -23.86 -2.40
N ASN A 209 -36.74 -24.68 -3.15
CA ASN A 209 -38.05 -24.35 -3.69
C ASN A 209 -39.11 -24.57 -2.60
N ALA A 210 -39.65 -23.47 -2.07
CA ALA A 210 -40.66 -23.51 -1.01
C ALA A 210 -41.94 -24.23 -1.43
N ALA A 211 -42.34 -24.16 -2.70
CA ALA A 211 -43.51 -24.84 -3.21
C ALA A 211 -43.32 -26.36 -3.25
N LYS A 212 -42.17 -26.84 -3.75
CA LYS A 212 -41.84 -28.29 -3.74
C LYS A 212 -41.70 -28.84 -2.32
N ILE A 213 -41.16 -28.04 -1.40
CA ILE A 213 -41.07 -28.41 0.03
C ILE A 213 -42.46 -28.59 0.65
N MET A 214 -43.39 -27.69 0.33
CA MET A 214 -44.78 -27.81 0.77
C MET A 214 -45.47 -29.00 0.11
N GLU A 215 -45.30 -29.21 -1.19
CA GLU A 215 -45.87 -30.33 -1.95
C GLU A 215 -45.42 -31.70 -1.39
N LEU A 216 -44.15 -31.82 -1.03
CA LEU A 216 -43.59 -33.05 -0.46
C LEU A 216 -43.88 -33.21 1.04
N ASN A 217 -44.54 -32.25 1.69
CA ASN A 217 -44.84 -32.22 3.13
C ASN A 217 -43.59 -32.36 4.02
N ILE A 218 -42.49 -31.73 3.63
CA ILE A 218 -41.24 -31.82 4.38
C ILE A 218 -41.33 -30.88 5.60
N PRO A 219 -41.20 -31.39 6.84
CA PRO A 219 -41.36 -30.58 8.04
C PRO A 219 -40.23 -29.56 8.20
N LYS A 220 -40.57 -28.37 8.71
CA LYS A 220 -39.58 -27.35 9.08
C LYS A 220 -38.66 -27.89 10.18
N GLY A 221 -37.34 -27.80 10.00
CA GLY A 221 -36.38 -28.27 11.00
C GLY A 221 -35.11 -28.90 10.42
N PRO A 222 -34.41 -29.77 11.19
CA PRO A 222 -33.09 -30.31 10.84
C PRO A 222 -33.04 -31.08 9.51
N LEU A 223 -34.15 -31.66 9.08
CA LEU A 223 -34.25 -32.41 7.81
C LEU A 223 -34.04 -31.51 6.58
N LEU A 224 -34.53 -30.26 6.61
CA LEU A 224 -34.24 -29.28 5.57
C LEU A 224 -32.77 -28.87 5.55
N GLY A 225 -32.12 -28.84 6.71
CA GLY A 225 -30.69 -28.61 6.81
C GLY A 225 -29.88 -29.71 6.12
N LYS A 226 -30.27 -30.97 6.28
CA LYS A 226 -29.65 -32.12 5.59
C LYS A 226 -29.82 -32.05 4.07
N LEU A 227 -31.04 -31.76 3.60
CA LEU A 227 -31.30 -31.56 2.17
C LEU A 227 -30.47 -30.40 1.59
N LYS A 228 -30.37 -29.28 2.32
CA LYS A 228 -29.54 -28.14 1.91
C LYS A 228 -28.04 -28.46 1.89
N ALA A 229 -27.58 -29.36 2.76
CA ALA A 229 -26.21 -29.88 2.77
C ALA A 229 -25.95 -30.95 1.70
N GLY A 230 -26.89 -31.17 0.77
CA GLY A 230 -26.75 -32.17 -0.29
C GLY A 230 -26.95 -33.61 0.16
N GLN A 231 -27.54 -33.83 1.34
CA GLN A 231 -27.80 -35.18 1.85
C GLN A 231 -29.28 -35.56 1.65
N PRO A 232 -29.58 -36.77 1.13
CA PRO A 232 -30.96 -37.25 1.09
C PRO A 232 -31.51 -37.48 2.49
N ILE A 233 -32.84 -37.35 2.62
CA ILE A 233 -33.55 -37.61 3.88
C ILE A 233 -34.62 -38.68 3.68
N THR A 234 -35.03 -39.29 4.79
CA THR A 234 -36.22 -40.16 4.84
C THR A 234 -37.24 -39.49 5.74
N LEU A 235 -38.45 -39.30 5.22
CA LEU A 235 -39.58 -38.73 5.95
C LEU A 235 -40.20 -39.77 6.90
N PRO A 236 -40.97 -39.35 7.92
CA PRO A 236 -41.63 -40.27 8.86
C PRO A 236 -42.60 -41.26 8.21
N ASP A 237 -43.09 -40.96 7.00
CA ASP A 237 -43.95 -41.82 6.19
C ASP A 237 -43.17 -42.83 5.31
N GLY A 238 -41.84 -42.88 5.43
CA GLY A 238 -40.96 -43.80 4.71
C GLY A 238 -40.51 -43.32 3.33
N ARG A 239 -41.00 -42.17 2.83
CA ARG A 239 -40.56 -41.61 1.54
C ARG A 239 -39.13 -41.07 1.64
N SER A 240 -38.30 -41.38 0.64
CA SER A 240 -36.97 -40.79 0.50
C SER A 240 -37.05 -39.54 -0.39
N VAL A 241 -36.46 -38.44 0.08
CA VAL A 241 -36.40 -37.17 -0.67
C VAL A 241 -34.93 -36.87 -0.94
N HIS A 242 -34.60 -36.68 -2.22
CA HIS A 242 -33.27 -36.27 -2.67
C HIS A 242 -33.17 -34.73 -2.69
N PRO A 243 -31.97 -34.15 -2.44
CA PRO A 243 -31.78 -32.71 -2.56
C PRO A 243 -32.30 -32.12 -3.88
N ASP A 244 -32.09 -32.81 -5.01
CA ASP A 244 -32.54 -32.33 -6.33
C ASP A 244 -34.07 -32.24 -6.48
N ASP A 245 -34.85 -32.91 -5.63
CA ASP A 245 -36.31 -32.83 -5.63
C ASP A 245 -36.81 -31.47 -5.11
N VAL A 246 -36.00 -30.79 -4.29
CA VAL A 246 -36.37 -29.53 -3.64
C VAL A 246 -35.40 -28.38 -3.93
N LEU A 247 -34.22 -28.68 -4.47
CA LEU A 247 -33.20 -27.71 -4.84
C LEU A 247 -33.28 -27.41 -6.33
N GLU A 248 -33.49 -26.14 -6.69
CA GLU A 248 -33.51 -25.67 -8.07
C GLU A 248 -32.49 -24.56 -8.29
N PHE A 249 -31.96 -24.45 -9.51
CA PHE A 249 -31.14 -23.30 -9.86
C PHE A 249 -32.00 -22.05 -9.91
N ASP A 250 -31.46 -20.95 -9.40
CA ASP A 250 -32.06 -19.66 -9.67
C ASP A 250 -31.69 -19.25 -11.10
N HIS A 251 -32.54 -19.62 -12.05
CA HIS A 251 -32.36 -19.30 -13.46
C HIS A 251 -32.32 -17.79 -13.75
N SER A 252 -32.75 -16.93 -12.81
CA SER A 252 -32.57 -15.48 -12.91
C SER A 252 -31.14 -15.00 -12.59
N LEU A 253 -30.28 -15.90 -12.10
CA LEU A 253 -28.86 -15.68 -11.78
C LEU A 253 -27.93 -16.62 -12.57
N ASP A 254 -28.43 -17.25 -13.64
CA ASP A 254 -27.68 -18.19 -14.50
C ASP A 254 -26.68 -17.50 -15.44
N GLU A 255 -26.64 -16.16 -15.45
CA GLU A 255 -25.52 -15.45 -16.05
C GLU A 255 -24.22 -15.87 -15.35
N LYS A 256 -23.23 -16.26 -16.16
CA LYS A 256 -21.86 -16.53 -15.72
C LYS A 256 -21.07 -15.26 -15.95
N PRO A 257 -21.15 -14.26 -15.05
CA PRO A 257 -20.51 -12.99 -15.31
C PRO A 257 -18.99 -13.19 -15.29
N ASN A 258 -18.34 -12.55 -16.25
CA ASN A 258 -16.89 -12.61 -16.43
C ASN A 258 -16.28 -11.23 -16.23
N LEU A 259 -15.17 -11.19 -15.51
CA LEU A 259 -14.40 -9.98 -15.22
C LEU A 259 -12.95 -10.20 -15.65
N LEU A 260 -12.43 -9.30 -16.48
CA LEU A 260 -11.02 -9.22 -16.80
C LEU A 260 -10.37 -8.12 -15.96
N VAL A 261 -9.30 -8.41 -15.23
CA VAL A 261 -8.41 -7.42 -14.62
C VAL A 261 -7.10 -7.43 -15.39
N VAL A 262 -6.73 -6.33 -16.03
CA VAL A 262 -5.60 -6.29 -16.99
C VAL A 262 -4.71 -5.08 -16.77
N GLU A 263 -3.40 -5.33 -16.81
CA GLU A 263 -2.38 -4.29 -16.92
C GLU A 263 -1.48 -4.62 -18.12
N CYS A 264 -1.39 -3.70 -19.09
CA CYS A 264 -0.52 -3.81 -20.25
C CYS A 264 0.47 -2.63 -20.22
N SER A 265 1.69 -2.85 -19.75
CA SER A 265 2.62 -1.75 -19.50
C SER A 265 3.25 -1.12 -20.76
N SER A 266 3.08 -1.75 -21.93
CA SER A 266 3.65 -1.27 -23.19
C SER A 266 2.86 -1.85 -24.37
N LEU A 267 2.75 -1.09 -25.47
CA LEU A 267 2.13 -1.57 -26.72
C LEU A 267 2.83 -2.79 -27.31
N LYS A 268 4.13 -2.98 -27.03
CA LYS A 268 4.88 -4.18 -27.45
C LYS A 268 4.35 -5.47 -26.82
N LYS A 269 3.61 -5.37 -25.71
CA LYS A 269 3.01 -6.50 -25.00
C LYS A 269 1.56 -6.79 -25.40
N LEU A 270 0.87 -5.82 -25.99
CA LEU A 270 -0.52 -5.99 -26.44
C LEU A 270 -0.72 -7.21 -27.36
N PRO A 271 0.20 -7.53 -28.29
CA PRO A 271 0.07 -8.73 -29.11
C PRO A 271 -0.15 -10.01 -28.29
N SER A 272 0.44 -10.16 -27.10
CA SER A 272 0.32 -11.40 -26.30
C SER A 272 -1.08 -11.56 -25.71
N LEU A 273 -1.75 -10.43 -25.42
CA LEU A 273 -3.17 -10.40 -25.03
C LEU A 273 -4.08 -10.77 -26.20
N ILE A 274 -3.79 -10.24 -27.40
CA ILE A 274 -4.56 -10.53 -28.62
C ILE A 274 -4.46 -12.02 -28.98
N SER A 275 -3.29 -12.63 -28.85
CA SER A 275 -3.08 -14.05 -29.16
C SER A 275 -3.49 -15.01 -28.03
N SER A 276 -4.08 -14.51 -26.94
CA SER A 276 -4.44 -15.34 -25.79
C SER A 276 -5.64 -16.22 -26.10
N THR A 277 -5.45 -17.54 -26.09
CA THR A 277 -6.53 -18.52 -26.24
C THR A 277 -7.54 -18.47 -25.10
N ILE A 278 -7.17 -17.91 -23.94
CA ILE A 278 -8.07 -17.69 -22.81
C ILE A 278 -9.06 -16.55 -23.10
N LEU A 279 -8.63 -15.54 -23.88
CA LEU A 279 -9.46 -14.37 -24.22
C LEU A 279 -10.21 -14.53 -25.55
N GLU A 280 -9.75 -15.43 -26.43
CA GLU A 280 -10.36 -15.70 -27.73
C GLU A 280 -11.89 -15.88 -27.68
N PRO A 281 -12.49 -16.65 -26.75
CA PRO A 281 -13.95 -16.81 -26.68
C PRO A 281 -14.71 -15.50 -26.45
N PHE A 282 -14.10 -14.56 -25.74
CA PHE A 282 -14.72 -13.26 -25.43
C PHE A 282 -14.57 -12.27 -26.58
N VAL A 283 -13.45 -12.36 -27.31
CA VAL A 283 -13.14 -11.50 -28.46
C VAL A 283 -13.94 -11.90 -29.70
N ASN A 284 -14.18 -13.20 -29.90
CA ASN A 284 -14.98 -13.70 -31.03
C ASN A 284 -16.50 -13.71 -30.76
N GLY A 285 -16.93 -13.34 -29.54
CA GLY A 285 -18.32 -13.26 -29.13
C GLY A 285 -18.98 -14.58 -28.75
N THR A 286 -18.24 -15.68 -28.57
CA THR A 286 -18.78 -16.97 -28.08
C THR A 286 -19.09 -16.95 -26.59
N GLU A 287 -18.33 -16.20 -25.79
CA GLU A 287 -18.63 -15.88 -24.40
C GLU A 287 -18.73 -14.36 -24.21
N GLN A 288 -19.49 -13.93 -23.20
CA GLN A 288 -19.67 -12.51 -22.90
C GLN A 288 -18.72 -12.07 -21.78
N LEU A 289 -18.01 -10.96 -21.99
CA LEU A 289 -17.26 -10.27 -20.93
C LEU A 289 -18.10 -9.12 -20.37
N ASN A 290 -18.40 -9.14 -19.07
CA ASN A 290 -19.25 -8.12 -18.44
C ASN A 290 -18.45 -6.88 -18.07
N TYR A 291 -17.27 -7.08 -17.48
CA TYR A 291 -16.40 -6.00 -17.05
C TYR A 291 -14.94 -6.25 -17.43
N ALA A 292 -14.24 -5.19 -17.80
CA ALA A 292 -12.79 -5.18 -17.95
C ALA A 292 -12.22 -4.02 -17.12
N VAL A 293 -11.41 -4.31 -16.10
CA VAL A 293 -10.71 -3.32 -15.30
C VAL A 293 -9.29 -3.16 -15.82
N HIS A 294 -8.93 -1.94 -16.19
CA HIS A 294 -7.66 -1.60 -16.81
C HIS A 294 -6.77 -0.81 -15.85
N PHE A 295 -5.70 -1.43 -15.37
CA PHE A 295 -4.56 -0.76 -14.70
C PHE A 295 -3.53 -0.18 -15.69
N THR A 296 -3.85 -0.24 -16.98
CA THR A 296 -2.95 0.05 -18.09
C THR A 296 -2.60 1.55 -18.19
N PRO A 297 -1.31 1.93 -18.30
CA PRO A 297 -0.89 3.33 -18.40
C PRO A 297 -1.57 4.09 -19.54
N ASN A 298 -1.80 5.40 -19.33
CA ASN A 298 -2.57 6.22 -20.28
C ASN A 298 -1.97 6.24 -21.69
N CYS A 299 -0.64 6.25 -21.82
CA CYS A 299 0.04 6.21 -23.12
C CYS A 299 -0.25 4.95 -23.96
N VAL A 300 -0.56 3.82 -23.31
CA VAL A 300 -0.99 2.59 -23.99
C VAL A 300 -2.51 2.64 -24.24
N LEU A 301 -3.27 3.08 -23.24
CA LEU A 301 -4.73 3.18 -23.30
C LEU A 301 -5.22 4.09 -24.44
N GLU A 302 -4.49 5.17 -24.72
CA GLU A 302 -4.84 6.15 -25.76
C GLU A 302 -4.51 5.69 -27.18
N SER A 303 -3.71 4.63 -27.32
CA SER A 303 -3.37 4.09 -28.64
C SER A 303 -4.60 3.52 -29.36
N ASP A 304 -4.58 3.61 -30.69
CA ASP A 304 -5.63 3.04 -31.52
C ASP A 304 -5.64 1.50 -31.46
N GLU A 305 -4.47 0.88 -31.33
CA GLU A 305 -4.32 -0.57 -31.17
C GLU A 305 -5.05 -1.07 -29.92
N TYR A 306 -4.79 -0.44 -28.77
CA TYR A 306 -5.38 -0.87 -27.51
C TYR A 306 -6.88 -0.60 -27.48
N ARG A 307 -7.33 0.56 -27.98
CA ARG A 307 -8.77 0.88 -28.10
C ARG A 307 -9.51 -0.08 -29.03
N ARG A 308 -8.89 -0.51 -30.12
CA ARG A 308 -9.45 -1.56 -31.00
C ARG A 308 -9.59 -2.89 -30.27
N TRP A 309 -8.57 -3.28 -29.49
CA TRP A 309 -8.64 -4.49 -28.66
C TRP A 309 -9.73 -4.39 -27.58
N MET A 310 -9.87 -3.26 -26.90
CA MET A 310 -10.98 -3.03 -25.95
C MET A 310 -12.35 -3.21 -26.60
N ARG A 311 -12.58 -2.58 -27.76
CA ARG A 311 -13.86 -2.68 -28.49
C ARG A 311 -14.18 -4.11 -28.95
N SER A 312 -13.18 -4.97 -29.09
CA SER A 312 -13.40 -6.36 -29.52
C SER A 312 -14.17 -7.21 -28.50
N PHE A 313 -14.28 -6.78 -27.24
CA PHE A 313 -15.12 -7.43 -26.23
C PHE A 313 -16.63 -7.09 -26.34
N GLY A 314 -17.01 -6.27 -27.32
CA GLY A 314 -18.41 -5.92 -27.61
C GLY A 314 -18.97 -4.79 -26.74
N GLU A 315 -20.09 -4.21 -27.18
CA GLU A 315 -20.69 -3.03 -26.53
C GLU A 315 -21.27 -3.30 -25.13
N SER A 316 -21.55 -4.56 -24.79
CA SER A 316 -22.06 -4.93 -23.46
C SER A 316 -20.96 -4.97 -22.39
N CYS A 317 -19.69 -5.02 -22.80
CA CYS A 317 -18.58 -5.02 -21.86
C CYS A 317 -18.37 -3.60 -21.31
N THR A 318 -18.40 -3.43 -19.99
CA THR A 318 -18.06 -2.16 -19.35
C THR A 318 -16.58 -2.13 -19.02
N HIS A 319 -15.86 -1.17 -19.60
CA HIS A 319 -14.45 -0.94 -19.33
C HIS A 319 -14.29 0.06 -18.18
N LEU A 320 -13.58 -0.33 -17.13
CA LEU A 320 -13.27 0.52 -15.99
C LEU A 320 -11.78 0.86 -15.98
N ILE A 321 -11.45 2.14 -16.09
CA ILE A 321 -10.08 2.63 -16.13
C ILE A 321 -9.62 3.00 -14.72
N LEU A 322 -8.57 2.34 -14.23
CA LEU A 322 -7.92 2.55 -12.94
C LEU A 322 -6.41 2.75 -13.14
N ASN A 323 -5.98 3.86 -13.74
CA ASN A 323 -4.58 4.10 -14.09
C ASN A 323 -4.07 5.49 -13.70
N GLY A 324 -4.80 6.19 -12.82
CA GLY A 324 -4.49 7.53 -12.36
C GLY A 324 -5.06 8.68 -13.21
N THR A 325 -5.79 8.40 -14.30
CA THR A 325 -6.40 9.46 -15.14
C THR A 325 -7.61 10.16 -14.52
N GLY A 326 -8.18 9.60 -13.44
CA GLY A 326 -9.36 10.15 -12.80
C GLY A 326 -9.10 11.40 -11.94
N PRO A 327 -10.18 12.04 -11.44
CA PRO A 327 -10.05 13.17 -10.53
C PRO A 327 -9.32 12.74 -9.26
N MET A 328 -8.52 13.64 -8.69
CA MET A 328 -7.92 13.41 -7.37
C MET A 328 -9.03 13.51 -6.33
N LEU A 329 -9.36 12.38 -5.68
CA LEU A 329 -10.40 12.34 -4.64
C LEU A 329 -9.83 11.83 -3.32
N PRO A 330 -10.29 12.38 -2.18
CA PRO A 330 -9.81 12.00 -0.87
C PRO A 330 -10.32 10.60 -0.48
N LEU A 331 -9.42 9.76 0.02
CA LEU A 331 -9.74 8.42 0.53
C LEU A 331 -10.12 8.40 2.03
N ILE A 332 -9.76 9.46 2.76
CA ILE A 332 -10.06 9.66 4.18
C ILE A 332 -10.51 11.11 4.37
N ASP A 333 -11.72 11.28 4.90
CA ASP A 333 -12.35 12.55 5.23
C ASP A 333 -11.64 13.30 6.37
N SER A 334 -11.34 12.60 7.46
CA SER A 334 -10.82 13.20 8.70
C SER A 334 -9.52 13.97 8.55
N MET A 335 -8.69 13.62 7.56
CA MET A 335 -7.45 14.34 7.28
C MET A 335 -7.76 15.78 6.82
N TYR A 336 -8.73 15.92 5.90
CA TYR A 336 -9.17 17.23 5.40
C TYR A 336 -9.96 17.98 6.45
N THR A 337 -10.81 17.27 7.20
CA THR A 337 -11.58 17.84 8.30
C THR A 337 -10.67 18.40 9.40
N ASN A 338 -9.69 17.63 9.88
CA ASN A 338 -8.73 18.10 10.88
C ASN A 338 -7.89 19.26 10.34
N ARG A 339 -7.49 19.18 9.07
CA ARG A 339 -6.71 20.26 8.46
C ARG A 339 -7.52 21.54 8.33
N HIS A 340 -8.82 21.45 8.04
CA HIS A 340 -9.72 22.61 7.99
C HIS A 340 -9.78 23.35 9.35
N ILE A 341 -9.89 22.58 10.44
CA ILE A 341 -9.82 23.14 11.80
C ILE A 341 -8.47 23.85 12.00
N GLN A 342 -7.36 23.15 11.74
CA GLN A 342 -6.00 23.70 11.91
C GLN A 342 -5.74 24.94 11.05
N HIS A 343 -6.18 24.94 9.79
CA HIS A 343 -6.08 26.08 8.88
C HIS A 343 -6.86 27.29 9.41
N SER A 344 -8.04 27.05 9.98
CA SER A 344 -8.84 28.09 10.62
C SER A 344 -8.16 28.67 11.88
N LEU A 345 -7.28 27.91 12.54
CA LEU A 345 -6.46 28.39 13.67
C LEU A 345 -5.27 29.23 13.21
N CYS A 346 -4.53 28.76 12.20
CA CYS A 346 -3.35 29.43 11.67
C CYS A 346 -3.10 28.99 10.23
N ALA A 347 -3.58 29.78 9.27
CA ALA A 347 -3.45 29.47 7.84
C ALA A 347 -1.99 29.45 7.36
N GLU A 348 -1.11 30.22 8.01
CA GLU A 348 0.32 30.32 7.70
C GLU A 348 1.07 29.01 8.02
N ILE A 349 0.80 28.40 9.17
CA ILE A 349 1.40 27.12 9.59
C ILE A 349 0.69 25.94 8.93
N PHE A 350 -0.63 26.04 8.75
CA PHE A 350 -1.47 24.95 8.29
C PHE A 350 -2.17 25.27 6.95
N PRO A 351 -1.46 25.28 5.80
CA PRO A 351 -2.08 25.49 4.48
C PRO A 351 -3.12 24.43 4.13
N GLU A 352 -4.10 24.77 3.30
CA GLU A 352 -5.09 23.80 2.79
C GLU A 352 -4.44 22.62 2.05
N LEU A 353 -5.12 21.47 2.04
CA LEU A 353 -4.69 20.29 1.28
C LEU A 353 -5.32 20.27 -0.10
N TYR A 354 -4.61 19.70 -1.07
CA TYR A 354 -5.13 19.35 -2.37
C TYR A 354 -5.92 18.02 -2.32
N PRO A 355 -6.97 17.88 -3.13
CA PRO A 355 -7.54 18.94 -3.98
C PRO A 355 -8.19 20.02 -3.09
N LYS A 356 -8.08 21.28 -3.51
CA LYS A 356 -8.71 22.40 -2.81
C LYS A 356 -10.23 22.36 -3.05
N ASP A 357 -11.00 22.98 -2.17
CA ASP A 357 -12.45 23.18 -2.35
C ASP A 357 -13.26 21.89 -2.58
N ILE A 358 -13.01 20.87 -1.76
CA ILE A 358 -13.81 19.63 -1.78
C ILE A 358 -15.16 19.86 -1.11
N ASP A 359 -16.19 19.97 -1.93
CA ASP A 359 -17.60 19.91 -1.50
C ASP A 359 -18.11 18.47 -1.41
N ASP A 360 -19.35 18.32 -0.91
CA ASP A 360 -20.04 17.03 -0.91
C ASP A 360 -20.26 16.57 -2.36
N GLN A 361 -19.38 15.70 -2.84
CA GLN A 361 -19.44 15.21 -4.22
C GLN A 361 -20.26 13.93 -4.28
N ARG A 362 -21.31 13.94 -5.10
CA ARG A 362 -21.90 12.70 -5.61
C ARG A 362 -20.89 12.07 -6.55
N VAL A 363 -20.49 10.84 -6.26
CA VAL A 363 -19.51 10.11 -7.05
C VAL A 363 -20.19 9.61 -8.33
N VAL A 364 -20.15 10.43 -9.38
CA VAL A 364 -20.53 10.00 -10.74
C VAL A 364 -19.26 9.52 -11.45
N LEU A 365 -19.29 8.30 -11.96
CA LEU A 365 -18.18 7.75 -12.74
C LEU A 365 -17.96 8.60 -14.00
N PRO A 366 -16.80 9.26 -14.18
CA PRO A 366 -16.53 10.01 -15.39
C PRO A 366 -16.53 9.06 -16.60
N GLN A 367 -17.23 9.44 -17.65
CA GLN A 367 -17.39 8.62 -18.85
C GLN A 367 -16.47 9.13 -19.97
N LEU A 368 -15.60 8.26 -20.48
CA LEU A 368 -14.73 8.56 -21.63
C LEU A 368 -15.40 8.21 -22.97
N ASP A 369 -16.21 7.15 -22.98
CA ASP A 369 -16.96 6.66 -24.15
C ASP A 369 -18.19 5.87 -23.66
N LYS A 370 -19.08 5.45 -24.55
CA LYS A 370 -20.39 4.80 -24.26
C LYS A 370 -20.32 3.70 -23.18
N ASN A 371 -19.26 2.88 -23.19
CA ASN A 371 -19.04 1.79 -22.25
C ASN A 371 -17.66 1.86 -21.55
N VAL A 372 -17.02 3.04 -21.53
CA VAL A 372 -15.70 3.26 -20.91
C VAL A 372 -15.82 4.28 -19.80
N LEU A 373 -15.62 3.82 -18.57
CA LEU A 373 -15.77 4.58 -17.34
C LEU A 373 -14.41 4.74 -16.65
N ILE A 374 -14.17 5.88 -16.04
CA ILE A 374 -13.06 6.08 -15.11
C ILE A 374 -13.54 5.67 -13.74
N GLY A 375 -12.87 4.68 -13.14
CA GLY A 375 -13.18 4.29 -11.78
C GLY A 375 -12.69 5.36 -10.80
N VAL A 376 -13.46 5.60 -9.77
CA VAL A 376 -13.12 6.54 -8.69
C VAL A 376 -13.34 5.85 -7.34
N PRO A 377 -12.62 6.25 -6.27
CA PRO A 377 -12.73 5.60 -4.97
C PRO A 377 -14.17 5.43 -4.50
N PHE A 378 -14.41 4.34 -3.76
CA PHE A 378 -15.71 3.92 -3.25
C PHE A 378 -16.69 3.41 -4.29
N SER A 379 -16.50 3.67 -5.58
CA SER A 379 -17.40 3.15 -6.63
C SER A 379 -17.58 1.64 -6.54
N ARG A 380 -18.84 1.20 -6.63
CA ARG A 380 -19.25 -0.19 -6.52
C ARG A 380 -20.03 -0.62 -7.74
N MET A 381 -19.60 -1.70 -8.38
CA MET A 381 -20.25 -2.26 -9.57
C MET A 381 -20.68 -3.71 -9.28
N PRO A 382 -21.99 -4.04 -9.39
CA PRO A 382 -22.45 -5.39 -9.16
C PRO A 382 -22.02 -6.30 -10.31
N LEU A 383 -21.37 -7.41 -9.96
CA LEU A 383 -21.07 -8.52 -10.87
C LEU A 383 -22.15 -9.60 -10.79
N ARG A 384 -22.75 -9.77 -9.60
CA ARG A 384 -23.94 -10.60 -9.34
C ARG A 384 -24.76 -9.96 -8.23
N ASP A 385 -26.05 -9.69 -8.45
CA ASP A 385 -26.97 -9.22 -7.39
C ASP A 385 -28.38 -9.84 -7.51
N LYS A 386 -29.02 -10.10 -6.37
CA LYS A 386 -30.38 -10.64 -6.24
C LYS A 386 -31.48 -9.60 -6.48
N LYS A 387 -31.13 -8.31 -6.54
CA LYS A 387 -32.06 -7.18 -6.45
C LYS A 387 -32.29 -6.40 -7.75
N VAL A 388 -32.04 -6.95 -8.94
CA VAL A 388 -32.40 -6.23 -10.17
C VAL A 388 -33.87 -6.48 -10.51
N LYS A 389 -34.76 -5.78 -9.81
CA LYS A 389 -36.07 -5.35 -10.33
C LYS A 389 -36.06 -3.83 -10.32
N ASN A 390 -35.98 -3.23 -11.50
CA ASN A 390 -36.35 -1.86 -11.85
C ASN A 390 -36.64 -0.93 -10.67
N THR A 391 -35.64 -0.17 -10.25
CA THR A 391 -35.83 1.20 -9.77
C THR A 391 -34.48 1.92 -9.88
N GLN A 392 -34.51 3.16 -10.38
CA GLN A 392 -33.41 4.15 -10.36
C GLN A 392 -32.99 4.54 -8.91
N ALA A 393 -33.14 3.64 -7.93
CA ALA A 393 -33.10 3.92 -6.49
C ALA A 393 -32.09 3.08 -5.71
N ASP A 394 -31.36 2.15 -6.36
CA ASP A 394 -30.31 1.33 -5.71
C ASP A 394 -28.90 1.63 -6.28
N GLU A 395 -28.70 2.80 -6.90
CA GLU A 395 -27.39 3.45 -6.81
C GLU A 395 -27.22 3.82 -5.34
N GLU A 396 -26.58 2.98 -4.51
CA GLU A 396 -26.09 3.42 -3.21
C GLU A 396 -25.23 4.68 -3.48
N GLU A 397 -25.80 5.86 -3.25
CA GLU A 397 -25.14 7.15 -3.46
C GLU A 397 -23.96 7.23 -2.51
N ILE A 398 -22.78 6.88 -3.01
CA ILE A 398 -21.57 7.07 -2.23
C ILE A 398 -21.20 8.54 -2.36
N SER A 399 -21.47 9.28 -1.28
CA SER A 399 -21.10 10.68 -1.13
C SER A 399 -19.91 10.78 -0.19
N LEU A 400 -18.92 11.57 -0.60
CA LEU A 400 -17.88 12.04 0.31
C LEU A 400 -18.47 13.21 1.10
N ASN A 401 -18.88 12.98 2.35
CA ASN A 401 -19.53 13.99 3.21
C ASN A 401 -18.53 14.98 3.85
N ILE A 402 -17.52 15.42 3.10
CA ILE A 402 -16.45 16.29 3.63
C ILE A 402 -16.97 17.71 3.86
N GLY A 403 -17.79 18.25 2.96
CA GLY A 403 -18.38 19.58 3.10
C GLY A 403 -19.38 19.63 4.27
N ALA A 404 -20.23 18.60 4.39
CA ALA A 404 -21.14 18.46 5.52
C ALA A 404 -20.40 18.37 6.86
N GLN A 405 -19.35 17.54 6.95
CA GLN A 405 -18.53 17.43 8.16
C GLN A 405 -17.80 18.73 8.51
N LYS A 406 -17.27 19.46 7.51
CA LYS A 406 -16.65 20.78 7.72
C LYS A 406 -17.63 21.74 8.38
N ARG A 407 -18.84 21.89 7.83
CA ARG A 407 -19.89 22.77 8.38
C ARG A 407 -20.28 22.38 9.81
N GLU A 408 -20.52 21.09 10.04
CA GLU A 408 -20.90 20.59 11.36
C GLU A 408 -19.82 20.88 12.42
N ILE A 409 -18.54 20.76 12.05
CA ILE A 409 -17.41 21.04 12.93
C ILE A 409 -17.19 22.53 13.13
N GLU A 410 -17.39 23.35 12.10
CA GLU A 410 -17.37 24.81 12.26
C GLU A 410 -18.43 25.28 13.26
N GLU A 411 -19.63 24.69 13.23
CA GLU A 411 -20.71 25.00 14.16
C GLU A 411 -20.42 24.50 15.59
N LYS A 412 -19.87 23.28 15.73
CA LYS A 412 -19.67 22.64 17.04
C LYS A 412 -18.35 22.99 17.73
N ILE A 413 -17.25 23.10 16.98
CA ILE A 413 -15.88 23.25 17.50
C ILE A 413 -15.43 24.71 17.39
N LEU A 414 -15.62 25.36 16.24
CA LEU A 414 -15.25 26.76 16.02
C LEU A 414 -16.34 27.72 16.50
N THR A 415 -16.74 27.57 17.76
CA THR A 415 -17.69 28.48 18.42
C THR A 415 -17.16 29.92 18.43
N ASN A 416 -18.03 30.90 18.66
CA ASN A 416 -17.62 32.31 18.74
C ASN A 416 -16.51 32.55 19.79
N GLU A 417 -16.51 31.80 20.90
CA GLU A 417 -15.45 31.87 21.90
C GLU A 417 -14.09 31.41 21.35
N VAL A 418 -14.07 30.25 20.67
CA VAL A 418 -12.86 29.70 20.05
C VAL A 418 -12.36 30.64 18.96
N LYS A 419 -13.26 31.15 18.10
CA LYS A 419 -12.94 32.16 17.07
C LYS A 419 -12.32 33.43 17.65
N ASN A 420 -12.83 33.91 18.78
CA ASN A 420 -12.25 35.09 19.45
C ASN A 420 -10.84 34.80 19.98
N LYS A 421 -10.62 33.64 20.63
CA LYS A 421 -9.29 33.22 21.09
C LYS A 421 -8.29 33.06 19.94
N ILE A 422 -8.73 32.50 18.81
CA ILE A 422 -7.92 32.42 17.58
C ILE A 422 -7.55 33.80 17.10
N HIS A 423 -8.51 34.73 17.06
CA HIS A 423 -8.27 36.10 16.61
C HIS A 423 -7.28 36.84 17.52
N GLU A 424 -7.43 36.69 18.84
CA GLU A 424 -6.49 37.25 19.83
C GLU A 424 -5.08 36.68 19.64
N PHE A 425 -4.94 35.36 19.47
CA PHE A 425 -3.65 34.72 19.20
C PHE A 425 -3.04 35.19 17.89
N THR A 426 -3.82 35.21 16.80
CA THR A 426 -3.35 35.64 15.47
C THR A 426 -2.88 37.10 15.48
N LYS A 427 -3.62 37.97 16.16
CA LYS A 427 -3.22 39.37 16.33
C LYS A 427 -1.92 39.48 17.13
N PHE A 428 -1.81 38.73 18.23
CA PHE A 428 -0.59 38.69 19.03
C PHE A 428 0.61 38.23 18.21
N THR A 429 0.50 37.14 17.42
CA THR A 429 1.62 36.65 16.59
C THR A 429 2.01 37.64 15.50
N GLN A 430 1.04 38.26 14.81
CA GLN A 430 1.32 39.28 13.79
C GLN A 430 1.99 40.54 14.36
N GLU A 431 1.68 40.92 15.59
CA GLU A 431 2.28 42.08 16.26
C GLU A 431 3.67 41.78 16.86
N THR A 432 3.97 40.50 17.17
CA THR A 432 5.21 40.09 17.83
C THR A 432 6.27 39.53 16.89
N GLU A 433 5.89 38.95 15.75
CA GLU A 433 6.82 38.31 14.82
C GLU A 433 6.77 38.96 13.43
N GLN A 434 7.83 39.67 13.07
CA GLN A 434 8.17 39.85 11.66
C GLN A 434 8.97 38.62 11.23
N PHE A 435 8.38 37.74 10.42
CA PHE A 435 9.13 36.67 9.78
C PHE A 435 10.17 37.28 8.84
N VAL A 436 11.41 37.40 9.31
CA VAL A 436 12.53 38.01 8.55
C VAL A 436 13.14 37.01 7.55
N ASP A 437 12.89 35.71 7.73
CA ASP A 437 13.55 34.65 6.96
C ASP A 437 12.62 33.46 6.74
N ASP A 438 12.50 32.99 5.49
CA ASP A 438 11.62 31.87 5.11
C ASP A 438 12.21 30.48 5.46
N TYR A 439 13.48 30.43 5.88
CA TYR A 439 14.23 29.19 6.07
C TYR A 439 15.05 29.18 7.37
N PRO A 440 15.29 28.01 7.98
CA PRO A 440 14.80 26.70 7.58
C PRO A 440 13.31 26.55 7.90
N LYS A 441 12.64 25.72 7.12
CA LYS A 441 11.23 25.37 7.31
C LYS A 441 11.11 23.88 7.56
N ILE A 442 10.33 23.51 8.59
CA ILE A 442 10.07 22.12 8.94
C ILE A 442 8.62 21.79 8.63
N THR A 443 8.39 20.77 7.81
CA THR A 443 7.06 20.23 7.51
C THR A 443 6.92 18.84 8.10
N PHE A 444 5.88 18.64 8.90
CA PHE A 444 5.55 17.35 9.50
C PHE A 444 4.59 16.60 8.56
N LEU A 445 5.09 15.59 7.86
CA LEU A 445 4.27 14.77 6.96
C LEU A 445 3.54 13.67 7.74
N GLY A 446 4.16 13.15 8.80
CA GLY A 446 3.56 12.15 9.67
C GLY A 446 4.08 12.20 11.10
N THR A 447 3.20 11.86 12.03
CA THR A 447 3.34 12.08 13.49
C THR A 447 2.73 10.94 14.31
N ALA A 448 2.47 9.79 13.69
CA ALA A 448 2.06 8.56 14.37
C ALA A 448 3.28 7.67 14.63
N SER A 449 3.23 6.92 15.73
CA SER A 449 4.17 5.83 16.03
C SER A 449 3.58 4.50 15.56
N ALA A 450 4.43 3.63 15.00
CA ALA A 450 4.19 2.23 14.62
C ALA A 450 3.14 1.97 13.52
N VAL A 451 1.90 2.45 13.68
CA VAL A 451 0.79 2.12 12.79
C VAL A 451 0.06 3.38 12.35
N PRO A 452 -0.20 3.58 11.05
CA PRO A 452 -0.98 4.71 10.59
C PRO A 452 -2.42 4.60 11.10
N SER A 453 -2.95 5.73 11.56
CA SER A 453 -4.34 5.87 11.99
C SER A 453 -5.16 6.62 10.95
N LYS A 454 -6.47 6.75 11.22
CA LYS A 454 -7.35 7.61 10.44
C LYS A 454 -6.88 9.08 10.46
N TYR A 455 -6.26 9.54 11.55
CA TYR A 455 -5.90 10.95 11.76
C TYR A 455 -4.43 11.28 11.46
N ARG A 456 -3.52 10.36 11.77
CA ARG A 456 -2.06 10.55 11.68
C ARG A 456 -1.42 9.42 10.88
N THR A 457 -0.52 9.75 9.97
CA THR A 457 0.37 8.77 9.32
C THR A 457 1.67 8.61 10.08
N VAL A 458 2.43 7.56 9.79
CA VAL A 458 3.72 7.25 10.43
C VAL A 458 4.81 8.29 10.13
N SER A 459 5.86 8.31 10.96
CA SER A 459 6.92 9.32 10.97
C SER A 459 7.51 9.67 9.60
N SER A 460 7.46 10.97 9.27
CA SER A 460 8.26 11.57 8.20
C SER A 460 8.23 13.10 8.33
N TYR A 461 9.40 13.70 8.17
CA TYR A 461 9.61 15.13 8.30
C TYR A 461 10.40 15.67 7.12
N VAL A 462 10.15 16.90 6.71
CA VAL A 462 10.92 17.61 5.69
C VAL A 462 11.53 18.85 6.32
N LEU A 463 12.85 18.98 6.20
CA LEU A 463 13.62 20.18 6.53
C LEU A 463 14.04 20.85 5.22
N GLU A 464 13.37 21.95 4.87
CA GLU A 464 13.80 22.84 3.79
C GLU A 464 14.85 23.80 4.35
N THR A 465 16.09 23.70 3.88
CA THR A 465 17.22 24.52 4.38
C THR A 465 17.36 25.84 3.61
N ASN A 466 16.84 25.86 2.38
CA ASN A 466 16.68 27.04 1.51
C ASN A 466 15.67 26.71 0.38
N GLU A 467 15.44 27.66 -0.52
CA GLU A 467 14.49 27.52 -1.65
C GLU A 467 14.76 26.35 -2.61
N ASN A 468 15.98 25.81 -2.66
CA ASN A 468 16.43 24.80 -3.62
C ASN A 468 16.94 23.51 -2.98
N CYS A 469 16.81 23.38 -1.65
CA CYS A 469 17.30 22.24 -0.89
C CYS A 469 16.32 21.82 0.21
N ALA A 470 15.83 20.58 0.08
CA ALA A 470 15.04 19.90 1.08
C ALA A 470 15.72 18.60 1.51
N LEU A 471 15.65 18.29 2.80
CA LEU A 471 16.11 17.07 3.42
C LEU A 471 14.90 16.37 4.05
N MET A 472 14.80 15.05 3.90
CA MET A 472 13.75 14.26 4.55
C MET A 472 14.35 13.51 5.74
N ILE A 473 13.69 13.52 6.88
CA ILE A 473 14.06 12.77 8.08
C ILE A 473 12.94 11.76 8.32
N ASP A 474 13.30 10.48 8.27
CA ASP A 474 12.41 9.33 8.15
C ASP A 474 11.43 9.42 6.97
N CYS A 475 11.08 8.25 6.45
CA CYS A 475 10.21 8.12 5.30
C CYS A 475 9.30 6.90 5.49
N GLY A 476 8.37 7.01 6.42
CA GLY A 476 7.35 5.99 6.65
C GLY A 476 6.33 5.83 5.51
N GLU A 477 5.54 4.76 5.58
CA GLU A 477 4.47 4.44 4.63
C GLU A 477 3.52 5.64 4.41
N GLY A 478 3.33 6.04 3.15
CA GLY A 478 2.41 7.11 2.74
C GLY A 478 3.03 8.51 2.72
N SER A 479 4.33 8.66 2.96
CA SER A 479 5.04 9.97 2.94
C SER A 479 4.87 10.70 1.61
N TYR A 480 5.01 10.00 0.48
CA TYR A 480 4.73 10.58 -0.85
C TYR A 480 3.26 11.03 -0.98
N GLY A 481 2.31 10.24 -0.46
CA GLY A 481 0.89 10.59 -0.48
C GLY A 481 0.59 11.87 0.30
N GLN A 482 1.29 12.11 1.42
CA GLN A 482 1.18 13.35 2.19
C GLN A 482 1.77 14.54 1.42
N LEU A 483 2.93 14.37 0.79
CA LEU A 483 3.50 15.38 -0.10
C LEU A 483 2.54 15.73 -1.25
N LEU A 484 1.89 14.74 -1.85
CA LEU A 484 0.90 14.96 -2.90
C LEU A 484 -0.30 15.77 -2.41
N THR A 485 -0.76 15.53 -1.18
CA THR A 485 -1.86 16.32 -0.60
C THR A 485 -1.43 17.72 -0.20
N LEU A 486 -0.15 17.98 0.07
CA LEU A 486 0.33 19.32 0.42
C LEU A 486 0.65 20.17 -0.82
N TYR A 487 1.24 19.56 -1.85
CA TYR A 487 1.75 20.28 -3.02
C TYR A 487 0.90 20.08 -4.29
N GLY A 488 0.06 19.05 -4.37
CA GLY A 488 -0.71 18.72 -5.57
C GLY A 488 0.16 18.21 -6.73
N HIS A 489 -0.48 17.73 -7.80
CA HIS A 489 0.20 17.13 -8.97
C HIS A 489 1.09 18.09 -9.77
N GLU A 490 0.82 19.40 -9.65
CA GLU A 490 1.52 20.44 -10.41
C GLU A 490 2.82 20.87 -9.76
N MET A 491 2.84 21.08 -8.42
CA MET A 491 4.01 21.60 -7.69
C MET A 491 4.87 20.50 -7.06
N LEU A 492 4.30 19.31 -6.81
CA LEU A 492 5.05 18.21 -6.22
C LEU A 492 6.30 17.80 -7.04
N PRO A 493 6.24 17.69 -8.38
CA PRO A 493 7.43 17.35 -9.16
C PRO A 493 8.61 18.30 -8.88
N GLN A 494 8.37 19.61 -8.83
CA GLN A 494 9.38 20.63 -8.56
C GLN A 494 9.92 20.48 -7.15
N PHE A 495 9.06 20.24 -6.15
CA PHE A 495 9.49 19.96 -4.79
C PHE A 495 10.42 18.72 -4.73
N LEU A 496 10.07 17.62 -5.40
CA LEU A 496 10.88 16.40 -5.40
C LEU A 496 12.28 16.61 -6.01
N THR A 497 12.44 17.54 -6.95
CA THR A 497 13.78 17.89 -7.49
C THR A 497 14.70 18.58 -6.49
N LYS A 498 14.11 19.25 -5.50
CA LYS A 498 14.81 19.93 -4.40
C LYS A 498 15.20 18.96 -3.29
N LEU A 499 14.55 17.79 -3.19
CA LEU A 499 14.89 16.76 -2.21
C LEU A 499 16.30 16.21 -2.52
N ARG A 500 17.26 16.49 -1.64
CA ARG A 500 18.67 16.14 -1.83
C ARG A 500 19.11 14.91 -1.04
N ALA A 501 18.56 14.72 0.15
CA ALA A 501 18.88 13.58 1.00
C ALA A 501 17.68 13.09 1.81
N ILE A 502 17.69 11.79 2.15
CA ILE A 502 16.77 11.14 3.09
C ILE A 502 17.62 10.55 4.22
N PHE A 503 17.38 11.00 5.44
CA PHE A 503 18.02 10.55 6.67
C PHE A 503 17.07 9.60 7.38
N ILE A 504 17.48 8.35 7.56
CA ILE A 504 16.69 7.31 8.22
C ILE A 504 17.30 7.07 9.60
N THR A 505 16.50 7.27 10.64
CA THR A 505 16.93 7.15 12.05
C THR A 505 17.26 5.70 12.41
N HIS A 506 16.43 4.75 11.97
CA HIS A 506 16.60 3.31 12.22
C HIS A 506 15.75 2.47 11.25
N ALA A 507 15.87 1.14 11.32
CA ALA A 507 15.31 0.21 10.35
C ALA A 507 13.88 -0.27 10.65
N HIS A 508 13.22 0.23 11.70
CA HIS A 508 11.80 -0.05 11.88
C HIS A 508 10.98 0.43 10.67
N LEU A 509 9.96 -0.35 10.34
CA LEU A 509 9.26 -0.23 9.05
C LEU A 509 8.40 1.04 8.94
N ASP A 510 7.92 1.55 10.08
CA ASP A 510 7.21 2.82 10.16
C ASP A 510 8.08 4.04 9.86
N HIS A 511 9.41 3.89 9.79
CA HIS A 511 10.36 4.94 9.40
C HIS A 511 10.91 4.77 7.97
N THR A 512 10.69 3.62 7.32
CA THR A 512 11.43 3.25 6.09
C THR A 512 10.56 2.88 4.90
N LEU A 513 9.34 2.37 5.10
CA LEU A 513 8.54 1.79 4.02
C LEU A 513 8.18 2.76 2.88
N GLY A 514 8.17 4.07 3.12
CA GLY A 514 7.93 5.08 2.10
C GLY A 514 9.13 5.40 1.19
N THR A 515 10.33 4.98 1.58
CA THR A 515 11.58 5.41 0.94
C THR A 515 11.63 5.04 -0.54
N THR A 516 11.24 3.80 -0.87
CA THR A 516 11.23 3.30 -2.26
C THR A 516 10.28 4.12 -3.13
N THR A 517 9.09 4.47 -2.64
CA THR A 517 8.14 5.30 -3.39
C THR A 517 8.72 6.68 -3.64
N VAL A 518 9.31 7.33 -2.62
CA VAL A 518 9.91 8.66 -2.79
C VAL A 518 11.05 8.64 -3.81
N ILE A 519 11.93 7.62 -3.79
CA ILE A 519 13.01 7.47 -4.78
C ILE A 519 12.45 7.36 -6.20
N LEU A 520 11.51 6.44 -6.42
CA LEU A 520 10.92 6.21 -7.75
C LEU A 520 10.12 7.42 -8.25
N LYS A 521 9.33 8.04 -7.38
CA LYS A 521 8.55 9.24 -7.73
C LYS A 521 9.42 10.46 -7.97
N ARG A 522 10.57 10.55 -7.30
CA ARG A 522 11.58 11.55 -7.61
C ARG A 522 12.16 11.33 -9.00
N GLN A 523 12.51 10.10 -9.39
CA GLN A 523 12.94 9.81 -10.76
C GLN A 523 11.88 10.23 -11.80
N GLU A 524 10.61 9.88 -11.58
CA GLU A 524 9.49 10.31 -12.44
C GLU A 524 9.40 11.83 -12.55
N ALA A 525 9.61 12.57 -11.44
CA ALA A 525 9.57 14.03 -11.44
C ALA A 525 10.69 14.66 -12.30
N PHE A 526 11.93 14.15 -12.22
CA PHE A 526 13.03 14.62 -13.06
C PHE A 526 12.75 14.36 -14.55
N LEU A 527 12.23 13.17 -14.88
CA LEU A 527 11.82 12.83 -16.24
C LEU A 527 10.70 13.74 -16.75
N LYS A 528 9.65 13.96 -15.94
CA LYS A 528 8.51 14.84 -16.26
C LYS A 528 8.97 16.27 -16.55
N LEU A 529 9.94 16.77 -15.78
CA LEU A 529 10.50 18.11 -15.94
C LEU A 529 11.63 18.19 -16.97
N SER A 530 11.99 17.08 -17.61
CA SER A 530 13.07 17.01 -18.62
C SER A 530 14.42 17.53 -18.12
N ILE A 531 14.73 17.29 -16.84
CA ILE A 531 16.00 17.67 -16.23
C ILE A 531 16.89 16.44 -15.98
N PRO A 532 18.23 16.56 -16.11
CA PRO A 532 19.14 15.46 -15.79
C PRO A 532 18.96 14.98 -14.35
N TYR A 533 18.83 13.67 -14.17
CA TYR A 533 18.63 13.08 -12.86
C TYR A 533 19.87 13.28 -11.97
N ARG A 534 19.66 13.78 -10.75
CA ARG A 534 20.70 13.86 -9.71
C ARG A 534 20.39 12.85 -8.62
N PRO A 535 21.26 11.87 -8.32
CA PRO A 535 21.05 10.89 -7.25
C PRO A 535 20.66 11.53 -5.91
N VAL A 536 19.76 10.88 -5.17
CA VAL A 536 19.40 11.28 -3.81
C VAL A 536 20.34 10.58 -2.82
N ILE A 537 20.86 11.32 -1.83
CA ILE A 537 21.69 10.72 -0.78
C ILE A 537 20.77 10.01 0.22
N ILE A 538 21.02 8.74 0.50
CA ILE A 538 20.31 7.99 1.55
C ILE A 538 21.27 7.77 2.70
N VAL A 539 21.05 8.48 3.81
CA VAL A 539 21.81 8.36 5.05
C VAL A 539 21.08 7.35 5.94
N CYS A 540 21.60 6.14 6.07
CA CYS A 540 20.88 5.06 6.77
C CYS A 540 21.84 4.00 7.34
N SER A 541 21.29 3.10 8.16
CA SER A 541 22.02 1.93 8.64
C SER A 541 22.23 0.90 7.51
N LYS A 542 23.16 -0.04 7.73
CA LYS A 542 23.42 -1.16 6.82
C LYS A 542 22.17 -2.03 6.57
N LEU A 543 21.27 -2.15 7.55
CA LEU A 543 20.06 -2.96 7.42
C LEU A 543 19.08 -2.34 6.41
N VAL A 544 18.81 -1.05 6.53
CA VAL A 544 17.98 -0.28 5.59
C VAL A 544 18.56 -0.35 4.17
N ARG A 545 19.88 -0.18 4.04
CA ARG A 545 20.58 -0.34 2.75
C ARG A 545 20.41 -1.75 2.19
N THR A 546 20.44 -2.79 3.02
CA THR A 546 20.26 -4.18 2.62
C THR A 546 18.85 -4.41 2.07
N HIS A 547 17.82 -3.86 2.70
CA HIS A 547 16.43 -3.95 2.21
C HIS A 547 16.25 -3.24 0.87
N LEU A 548 16.81 -2.05 0.69
CA LEU A 548 16.76 -1.32 -0.58
C LEU A 548 17.54 -2.05 -1.69
N ASN A 549 18.70 -2.61 -1.38
CA ASN A 549 19.47 -3.44 -2.32
C ASN A 549 18.73 -4.73 -2.70
N LEU A 550 18.03 -5.35 -1.74
CA LEU A 550 17.22 -6.53 -1.99
C LEU A 550 16.09 -6.21 -2.98
N TYR A 551 15.42 -5.06 -2.80
CA TYR A 551 14.44 -4.57 -3.77
C TYR A 551 15.09 -4.30 -5.15
N SER A 552 16.22 -3.59 -5.18
CA SER A 552 16.98 -3.25 -6.41
C SER A 552 17.29 -4.49 -7.25
N LYS A 553 17.75 -5.57 -6.58
CA LYS A 553 18.09 -6.85 -7.21
C LYS A 553 16.88 -7.68 -7.62
N SER A 554 15.76 -7.56 -6.90
CA SER A 554 14.60 -8.44 -7.08
C SER A 554 13.58 -7.90 -8.08
N PHE A 555 13.47 -6.57 -8.23
CA PHE A 555 12.39 -5.94 -8.98
C PHE A 555 12.83 -4.82 -9.92
N GLN A 556 13.28 -3.69 -9.36
CA GLN A 556 13.56 -2.48 -10.12
C GLN A 556 14.86 -1.85 -9.62
N ASN A 557 15.85 -1.74 -10.50
CA ASN A 557 17.18 -1.26 -10.14
C ASN A 557 17.11 0.19 -9.63
N LEU A 558 17.70 0.43 -8.46
CA LEU A 558 17.78 1.74 -7.81
C LEU A 558 19.20 2.31 -7.81
N ASP A 559 20.20 1.61 -8.35
CA ASP A 559 21.63 1.87 -8.10
C ASP A 559 22.05 3.24 -8.64
N ASP A 560 21.55 3.63 -9.82
CA ASP A 560 21.80 4.95 -10.42
C ASP A 560 20.93 6.06 -9.78
N LEU A 561 19.96 5.68 -8.93
CA LEU A 561 19.01 6.61 -8.34
C LEU A 561 19.46 7.16 -6.98
N VAL A 562 20.34 6.43 -6.29
CA VAL A 562 20.68 6.68 -4.89
C VAL A 562 22.19 6.66 -4.65
N SER A 563 22.63 7.45 -3.67
CA SER A 563 23.98 7.38 -3.11
C SER A 563 23.89 7.08 -1.62
N PHE A 564 24.35 5.91 -1.18
CA PHE A 564 24.27 5.50 0.23
C PHE A 564 25.39 6.09 1.06
N VAL A 565 25.03 6.61 2.23
CA VAL A 565 25.95 7.04 3.28
C VAL A 565 25.59 6.29 4.55
N ASP A 566 26.54 5.54 5.08
CA ASP A 566 26.32 4.81 6.33
C ASP A 566 26.29 5.78 7.51
N CYS A 567 25.24 5.72 8.32
CA CYS A 567 25.10 6.48 9.55
C CYS A 567 25.43 5.68 10.81
N SER A 568 25.80 4.40 10.66
CA SER A 568 26.17 3.57 11.80
C SER A 568 27.47 4.06 12.42
N THR A 569 27.48 4.05 13.74
CA THR A 569 28.52 4.61 14.59
C THR A 569 29.48 3.53 15.11
N VAL A 570 29.14 2.25 14.90
CA VAL A 570 29.96 1.09 15.26
C VAL A 570 30.97 0.81 14.15
N SER A 571 32.25 1.07 14.42
CA SER A 571 33.34 0.54 13.59
C SER A 571 33.48 -0.96 13.90
N LEU A 572 33.43 -1.82 12.89
CA LEU A 572 33.97 -3.18 13.04
C LEU A 572 35.44 -3.05 13.47
N PRO A 573 35.95 -3.90 14.39
CA PRO A 573 37.34 -3.83 14.82
C PRO A 573 38.24 -4.06 13.60
N SER A 574 38.84 -2.98 13.10
CA SER A 574 39.90 -3.05 12.11
C SER A 574 41.16 -3.55 12.81
N ASN A 575 41.70 -4.67 12.34
CA ASN A 575 43.05 -5.14 12.67
C ASN A 575 44.08 -4.06 12.26
N ALA A 576 44.30 -3.08 13.12
CA ALA A 576 45.36 -2.10 13.01
C ALA A 576 46.01 -2.00 14.39
N ASN A 577 47.21 -2.59 14.50
CA ASN A 577 48.13 -2.36 15.59
C ASN A 577 48.56 -0.88 15.55
N THR A 578 47.82 -0.01 16.23
CA THR A 578 48.28 1.31 16.62
C THR A 578 47.79 1.58 18.02
N ASP A 579 48.74 1.70 18.96
CA ASP A 579 48.56 2.08 20.37
C ASP A 579 48.05 3.53 20.51
N GLU A 580 46.88 3.82 19.96
CA GLU A 580 46.08 4.97 20.37
C GLU A 580 44.94 4.45 21.25
N LYS A 581 44.89 4.94 22.49
CA LYS A 581 43.79 4.65 23.42
C LYS A 581 42.47 5.11 22.79
N MET A 582 41.72 4.21 22.17
CA MET A 582 40.34 4.41 21.79
C MET A 582 39.49 4.57 23.06
N ASP A 583 38.78 5.70 23.15
CA ASP A 583 37.74 5.93 24.15
C ASP A 583 36.50 5.09 23.76
N ASP A 584 36.35 3.97 24.44
CA ASP A 584 35.27 3.00 24.28
C ASP A 584 34.06 3.50 25.09
N SER A 585 33.03 4.08 24.44
CA SER A 585 31.60 4.08 24.89
C SER A 585 30.68 5.21 24.35
N ARG A 586 31.13 6.14 23.48
CA ARG A 586 30.24 7.19 22.91
C ARG A 586 30.36 7.26 21.39
N SER A 587 29.39 6.70 20.68
CA SER A 587 29.48 6.59 19.22
C SER A 587 28.56 7.60 18.52
N TYR A 588 29.17 8.60 17.88
CA TYR A 588 28.51 9.53 16.96
C TYR A 588 29.43 9.76 15.76
N VAL A 589 28.86 10.14 14.62
CA VAL A 589 29.61 10.36 13.38
C VAL A 589 29.07 11.53 12.59
N GLU A 590 29.97 12.40 12.12
CA GLU A 590 29.62 13.48 11.19
C GLU A 590 29.47 12.91 9.77
N VAL A 591 28.24 12.65 9.34
CA VAL A 591 27.93 11.96 8.08
C VAL A 591 28.18 12.83 6.85
N THR A 592 28.16 14.15 6.97
CA THR A 592 28.45 15.08 5.86
C THR A 592 29.85 14.91 5.30
N ARG A 593 30.82 14.46 6.11
CA ARG A 593 32.19 14.13 5.65
C ARG A 593 32.24 12.90 4.74
N ARG A 594 31.18 12.09 4.74
CA ARG A 594 31.05 10.87 3.93
C ARG A 594 30.23 11.12 2.65
N PHE A 595 29.74 12.33 2.43
CA PHE A 595 28.93 12.65 1.24
C PHE A 595 29.83 12.75 0.00
N ASP A 596 29.31 12.33 -1.16
CA ASP A 596 29.99 12.53 -2.44
C ASP A 596 30.10 14.04 -2.72
N THR A 597 31.32 14.52 -2.95
CA THR A 597 31.63 15.93 -3.24
C THR A 597 30.99 16.43 -4.54
N ASN A 598 30.59 15.54 -5.46
CA ASN A 598 29.83 15.91 -6.65
C ASN A 598 28.34 16.13 -6.36
N LEU A 599 27.83 15.56 -5.27
CA LEU A 599 26.42 15.65 -4.87
C LEU A 599 26.19 16.65 -3.74
N PHE A 600 27.20 16.98 -2.94
CA PHE A 600 27.07 17.85 -1.76
C PHE A 600 27.97 19.08 -1.82
N SER A 601 27.37 20.24 -1.56
CA SER A 601 28.08 21.51 -1.34
C SER A 601 27.46 22.22 -0.14
N PRO A 602 28.24 22.55 0.91
CA PRO A 602 27.72 23.21 2.11
C PRO A 602 26.96 24.51 1.82
N ASN A 603 27.46 25.29 0.85
CA ASN A 603 26.83 26.54 0.42
C ASN A 603 25.50 26.30 -0.32
N GLU A 604 25.47 25.35 -1.27
CA GLU A 604 24.27 25.03 -2.06
C GLU A 604 23.15 24.50 -1.15
N TRP A 605 23.51 23.69 -0.16
CA TRP A 605 22.56 23.04 0.74
C TRP A 605 22.23 23.87 1.97
N ASN A 606 22.91 25.00 2.18
CA ASN A 606 22.92 25.72 3.45
C ASN A 606 23.10 24.80 4.67
N LEU A 607 24.03 23.83 4.56
CA LEU A 607 24.21 22.76 5.52
C LEU A 607 25.71 22.59 5.83
N LYS A 608 26.11 22.90 7.05
CA LYS A 608 27.51 22.81 7.49
C LYS A 608 27.89 21.38 7.85
N SER A 609 27.11 20.76 8.72
CA SER A 609 27.34 19.43 9.25
C SER A 609 26.04 18.74 9.58
N VAL A 610 26.07 17.41 9.47
CA VAL A 610 25.06 16.54 10.09
C VAL A 610 25.80 15.48 10.89
N THR A 611 25.45 15.36 12.16
CA THR A 611 26.00 14.35 13.07
C THR A 611 24.92 13.32 13.37
N ALA A 612 25.17 12.06 13.01
CA ALA A 612 24.39 10.92 13.46
C ALA A 612 24.89 10.53 14.86
N VAL A 613 24.00 10.49 15.83
CA VAL A 613 24.29 10.22 17.24
C VAL A 613 23.59 8.95 17.63
N GLN A 614 24.32 7.94 18.11
CA GLN A 614 23.68 6.71 18.58
C GLN A 614 22.72 7.02 19.73
N VAL A 615 21.48 6.60 19.58
CA VAL A 615 20.43 6.77 20.60
C VAL A 615 20.07 5.42 21.21
N ILE A 616 19.32 5.46 22.31
CA ILE A 616 19.00 4.25 23.08
C ILE A 616 17.63 3.75 22.65
N HIS A 617 17.64 2.76 21.78
CA HIS A 617 16.46 2.08 21.24
C HIS A 617 16.74 0.58 21.09
N SER A 618 15.72 -0.18 20.73
CA SER A 618 15.83 -1.63 20.51
C SER A 618 16.81 -2.05 19.43
N GLU A 619 17.01 -1.21 18.42
CA GLU A 619 17.97 -1.46 17.35
C GLU A 619 19.33 -0.82 17.70
N ILE A 620 20.41 -1.60 17.66
CA ILE A 620 21.75 -1.15 18.03
C ILE A 620 22.27 0.05 17.22
N ASN A 621 21.75 0.24 16.00
CA ASN A 621 22.15 1.30 15.07
C ASN A 621 21.14 2.46 15.01
N ALA A 622 20.20 2.55 15.94
CA ALA A 622 19.29 3.68 15.99
C ALA A 622 20.05 4.98 16.24
N CYS A 623 19.71 6.01 15.47
CA CYS A 623 20.38 7.30 15.50
C CYS A 623 19.38 8.46 15.64
N GLY A 624 19.78 9.46 16.42
CA GLY A 624 19.31 10.83 16.28
C GLY A 624 20.22 11.62 15.33
N PHE A 625 19.72 12.71 14.78
CA PHE A 625 20.48 13.57 13.87
C PHE A 625 20.56 15.01 14.39
N VAL A 626 21.77 15.57 14.39
CA VAL A 626 22.04 16.98 14.71
C VAL A 626 22.48 17.68 13.43
N PHE A 627 21.68 18.65 12.96
CA PHE A 627 21.94 19.45 11.77
C PHE A 627 22.45 20.84 12.19
N ASP A 628 23.57 21.28 11.60
CA ASP A 628 24.06 22.65 11.76
C ASP A 628 23.95 23.40 10.41
N ASP A 629 23.24 24.53 10.43
CA ASP A 629 23.08 25.46 9.30
C ASP A 629 24.43 26.13 8.95
N PHE A 630 24.69 26.28 7.65
CA PHE A 630 25.93 26.89 7.17
C PHE A 630 25.97 28.42 7.33
N VAL A 631 24.88 29.12 7.00
CA VAL A 631 24.86 30.58 6.96
C VAL A 631 24.63 31.18 8.34
N LYS A 632 23.65 30.68 9.10
CA LYS A 632 23.27 31.27 10.40
C LYS A 632 23.81 30.50 11.61
N GLY A 633 24.37 29.31 11.40
CA GLY A 633 24.87 28.48 12.51
C GLY A 633 23.77 27.94 13.42
N ARG A 634 22.52 27.93 12.96
CA ARG A 634 21.37 27.34 13.66
C ARG A 634 21.54 25.84 13.81
N ARG A 635 21.07 25.29 14.93
CA ARG A 635 21.15 23.87 15.27
C ARG A 635 19.76 23.26 15.42
N ILE A 636 19.51 22.20 14.67
CA ILE A 636 18.24 21.47 14.65
C ILE A 636 18.51 20.00 14.98
N VAL A 637 17.78 19.46 15.95
CA VAL A 637 17.98 18.08 16.43
C VAL A 637 16.72 17.26 16.19
N PHE A 638 16.88 16.07 15.62
CA PHE A 638 15.85 15.03 15.54
C PHE A 638 16.28 13.85 16.40
N SER A 639 15.45 13.41 17.35
CA SER A 639 15.84 12.33 18.26
C SER A 639 15.83 10.94 17.62
N GLY A 640 14.95 10.71 16.64
CA GLY A 640 14.48 9.36 16.33
C GLY A 640 13.71 8.77 17.51
N ASP A 641 13.46 7.46 17.50
CA ASP A 641 12.92 6.74 18.65
C ASP A 641 14.02 6.54 19.69
N THR A 642 13.78 6.96 20.94
CA THR A 642 14.76 6.85 22.01
C THR A 642 14.15 7.07 23.39
N ILE A 643 14.66 6.32 24.38
CA ILE A 643 14.58 6.79 25.77
C ILE A 643 15.49 8.00 26.01
N SER A 644 15.49 8.54 27.22
CA SER A 644 16.44 9.58 27.62
C SER A 644 17.89 9.19 27.28
N CYS A 645 18.52 9.95 26.38
CA CYS A 645 19.86 9.68 25.86
C CYS A 645 20.80 10.84 26.15
N ASN A 646 21.72 10.66 27.11
CA ASN A 646 22.70 11.68 27.50
C ASN A 646 23.63 12.09 26.35
N LEU A 647 23.95 11.16 25.44
CA LEU A 647 24.81 11.46 24.30
C LEU A 647 24.12 12.42 23.33
N LEU A 648 22.84 12.21 23.05
CA LEU A 648 22.06 13.14 22.24
C LEU A 648 21.93 14.51 22.91
N VAL A 649 21.77 14.56 24.24
CA VAL A 649 21.79 15.82 25.01
C VAL A 649 23.12 16.55 24.87
N GLU A 650 24.25 15.83 24.94
CA GLU A 650 25.59 16.39 24.78
C GLU A 650 25.80 16.97 23.37
N GLN A 651 25.47 16.19 22.34
CA GLN A 651 25.67 16.58 20.94
C GLN A 651 24.67 17.64 20.46
N GLY A 652 23.42 17.55 20.92
CA GLY A 652 22.34 18.49 20.63
C GLY A 652 22.32 19.73 21.52
N LYS A 653 23.30 19.91 22.41
CA LYS A 653 23.33 21.03 23.35
C LYS A 653 23.24 22.37 22.61
N ASN A 654 22.46 23.29 23.17
CA ASN A 654 22.14 24.60 22.61
C ASN A 654 21.45 24.55 21.23
N ALA A 655 20.68 23.50 20.95
CA ALA A 655 19.83 23.47 19.77
C ALA A 655 18.81 24.62 19.80
N ASP A 656 18.61 25.25 18.64
CA ASP A 656 17.54 26.22 18.42
C ASP A 656 16.18 25.51 18.31
N VAL A 657 16.18 24.31 17.72
CA VAL A 657 14.98 23.47 17.58
C VAL A 657 15.31 22.02 17.91
N LEU A 658 14.48 21.41 18.76
CA LEU A 658 14.49 19.97 19.05
C LEU A 658 13.15 19.36 18.62
N ILE A 659 13.22 18.39 17.71
CA ILE A 659 12.13 17.51 17.33
C ILE A 659 12.37 16.19 18.06
N HIS A 660 11.65 16.00 19.15
CA HIS A 660 11.78 14.82 20.00
C HIS A 660 10.56 13.90 19.82
N GLU A 661 10.79 12.60 19.87
CA GLU A 661 9.71 11.63 19.97
C GLU A 661 8.94 11.80 21.29
N ALA A 662 7.63 11.57 21.24
CA ALA A 662 6.74 11.68 22.39
C ALA A 662 5.66 10.59 22.29
N THR A 663 6.12 9.33 22.24
CA THR A 663 5.27 8.18 21.86
C THR A 663 4.13 7.91 22.85
N PHE A 664 4.39 8.08 24.14
CA PHE A 664 3.46 7.72 25.22
C PHE A 664 2.94 8.95 25.96
N GLU A 665 1.67 8.89 26.39
CA GLU A 665 1.06 9.89 27.27
C GLU A 665 1.59 9.75 28.71
N ASP A 666 1.50 10.84 29.49
CA ASP A 666 1.81 10.84 30.92
C ASP A 666 1.02 9.74 31.66
N GLY A 667 1.64 9.03 32.60
CA GLY A 667 1.05 7.89 33.32
C GLY A 667 1.22 6.53 32.63
N LEU A 668 1.84 6.47 31.45
CA LEU A 668 2.20 5.22 30.75
C LEU A 668 3.70 4.88 30.85
N GLU A 669 4.41 5.37 31.86
CA GLU A 669 5.87 5.23 32.00
C GLU A 669 6.30 3.76 32.08
N VAL A 670 5.52 2.91 32.75
CA VAL A 670 5.79 1.47 32.82
C VAL A 670 5.68 0.82 31.44
N THR A 671 4.69 1.22 30.64
CA THR A 671 4.51 0.70 29.28
C THR A 671 5.63 1.19 28.36
N ALA A 672 6.01 2.47 28.49
CA ALA A 672 7.17 3.02 27.78
C ALA A 672 8.42 2.20 28.10
N ASN A 673 8.80 2.11 29.38
CA ASN A 673 9.99 1.36 29.82
C ASN A 673 9.94 -0.12 29.40
N LYS A 674 8.79 -0.79 29.51
CA LYS A 674 8.63 -2.18 29.04
C LYS A 674 8.78 -2.33 27.53
N ALA A 675 8.24 -1.40 26.75
CA ALA A 675 8.41 -1.42 25.29
C ALA A 675 9.89 -1.33 24.90
N TYR A 676 10.73 -0.73 25.75
CA TYR A 676 12.18 -0.72 25.62
C TYR A 676 12.85 -2.00 26.13
N GLU A 677 12.56 -2.44 27.37
CA GLU A 677 13.17 -3.63 27.99
C GLU A 677 12.90 -4.93 27.21
N LEU A 678 11.68 -5.11 26.70
CA LEU A 678 11.31 -6.29 25.90
C LEU A 678 12.02 -6.35 24.55
N LYS A 679 12.43 -5.19 24.02
CA LYS A 679 13.14 -5.12 22.74
C LYS A 679 14.67 -5.06 22.88
N SER A 680 15.21 -4.69 24.05
CA SER A 680 16.65 -4.77 24.35
C SER A 680 17.14 -6.19 24.68
N CYS A 681 16.25 -7.12 25.03
CA CYS A 681 16.58 -8.52 25.31
C CYS A 681 16.78 -9.39 24.04
N LEU A 682 16.76 -8.80 22.84
CA LEU A 682 16.98 -9.45 21.55
C LEU A 682 18.32 -9.05 20.90
N GLY A 683 19.21 -8.40 21.64
CA GLY A 683 20.58 -8.07 21.23
C GLY A 683 21.57 -9.21 21.42
#